data_AF-A0A814T7C6-F1
#
_entry.id   AF-A0A814T7C6-F1
#
_cell.length_a   1.000
_cell.length_b   1.000
_cell.length_c   1.000
_cell.angle_alpha   90.00
_cell.angle_beta   90.00
_cell.angle_gamma   90.00
#
_symmetry.space_group_name_H-M   'P 1'
#
loop_
_entity.id
_entity.type
_entity.pdbx_description
1 polymer ?
#
loop_
_entity_poly.entity_id
_entity_poly.type
_entity_poly.pdbx_seq_one_letter_code
_entity_poly.pdbx_strand_id
1 'polypeptide(L)'
;MAGCIPLDAMRQSTLECLYNQSCINAISLQPKISRPKALNTSLSRFPLNSTISSIFDESLFIESWQNQSSFEKYYAACAPQSLSYSYANRFHLGTIITMSLSAFGGLVIAWQLITPTFIKIWKRIKWKKQQKQSPTTTEQTHIEMEILKMAPRPINQAVTAYVHRTIHNFNLFTLDNKDNPEDERIGIIATRLYIFLILIGLIILGFYTLLLKRNQTRTVKLPSLSTFETLYSMHSSTLNCPCSRFSMSYARIMSLSPHYHSICSSEYLEDYWLSYFGRVEIDLDTIEFISTDFRISGQSFFDLIRILCETANEVVESALRVFRSNRLVTISALSRSQFHIETMIRLKQFEQQTIASFLDLIELIRSSIQTNQLAEEMWTNIGPLSVYNNETSKWSFRFRPRNFYTNSCSCAISNECIRPVGFYFQIDTIHSTPNITVPGLVLSCYAIDSLLLSTLECFYDEKCIKILIDNYDFDVVGLVRPLDNRAVQIKPLRHKTSRFYPNTTINEIFSQLFIENWINSSNFTSYYTRCAPSQCTYTVRKRFDIAYMLAIMLGFYGGLSAILEIILPPLVKIGSQQWSQRKNPIHLDNSNEVTTDTITHTPSSPSSKETDRSCLDISKELLSSNLFVSEPPSTEKRFLDQEINATRIYIFLFILCLIAALIYSGPLSEEMESIKKSATIDIVNELHQKNISSLSCPCSNAAVPYSNFLSIKPEYHSICSSEYVSPSYIINLLENNDTISLQLSAHYRILSSLCYISHRLIENAKHVFGTRELVTVETLTRSTFDIQTEALISAFISKTSADYRRTLSFIVNSFSVNQLLHLFRSNWQVNFTDENENYIMKTFPRRFSSSNCSCAISSNCSEPLIDDIVIGCFPYDGFRLSKFKNFSLGTLNNQLFVEIWTNKSNYTNYFQTCKPLECQYTLPDKNNPLFMLTTLLGLYGGLIYTLRLIVGQSLLAYRWWITHSTTKTTADEI
;
A
#
# COMPACT_ATOMS: atom_id res chain seq x y z
N MET A 1 -32.15 -40.94 10.15
CA MET A 1 -32.48 -41.77 8.96
C MET A 1 -31.38 -42.83 8.80
N ALA A 2 -31.62 -43.92 8.08
CA ALA A 2 -30.55 -44.82 7.63
C ALA A 2 -30.22 -44.45 6.18
N GLY A 3 -28.94 -44.17 5.90
CA GLY A 3 -28.42 -43.89 4.57
C GLY A 3 -27.23 -44.82 4.28
N CYS A 4 -26.78 -44.85 3.03
CA CYS A 4 -25.69 -45.75 2.59
C CYS A 4 -24.38 -45.51 3.35
N ILE A 5 -24.13 -44.28 3.80
CA ILE A 5 -22.92 -43.87 4.52
C ILE A 5 -23.32 -43.19 5.85
N PRO A 6 -22.69 -43.54 7.00
CA PRO A 6 -23.01 -42.95 8.30
C PRO A 6 -22.93 -41.42 8.35
N LEU A 7 -21.94 -40.81 7.69
CA LEU A 7 -21.77 -39.36 7.65
C LEU A 7 -22.94 -38.64 6.97
N ASP A 8 -23.44 -39.15 5.84
CA ASP A 8 -24.55 -38.53 5.12
C ASP A 8 -25.88 -38.75 5.84
N ALA A 9 -26.08 -39.95 6.40
CA ALA A 9 -27.20 -40.25 7.28
C ALA A 9 -27.22 -39.31 8.51
N MET A 10 -26.05 -38.95 9.05
CA MET A 10 -25.91 -37.96 10.10
C MET A 10 -26.27 -36.55 9.59
N ARG A 11 -25.68 -36.07 8.48
CA ARG A 11 -25.97 -34.74 7.91
C ARG A 11 -27.46 -34.50 7.68
N GLN A 12 -28.18 -35.52 7.18
CA GLN A 12 -29.62 -35.45 6.91
C GLN A 12 -30.49 -35.60 8.17
N SER A 13 -29.96 -36.10 9.28
CA SER A 13 -30.71 -36.27 10.53
C SER A 13 -30.83 -34.96 11.34
N THR A 14 -31.79 -34.91 12.25
CA THR A 14 -31.98 -33.80 13.21
C THR A 14 -31.50 -34.20 14.61
N LEU A 15 -31.31 -33.22 15.51
CA LEU A 15 -30.92 -33.47 16.91
C LEU A 15 -32.12 -33.59 17.87
N GLU A 16 -33.36 -33.47 17.38
CA GLU A 16 -34.60 -33.39 18.16
C GLU A 16 -34.71 -34.43 19.30
N CYS A 17 -34.39 -35.69 19.01
CA CYS A 17 -34.44 -36.78 20.00
C CYS A 17 -33.53 -36.53 21.21
N LEU A 18 -32.38 -35.87 21.03
CA LEU A 18 -31.42 -35.58 22.09
C LEU A 18 -31.88 -34.48 23.05
N TYR A 19 -32.91 -33.70 22.69
CA TYR A 19 -33.55 -32.73 23.56
C TYR A 19 -34.79 -33.31 24.29
N ASN A 20 -35.16 -34.57 24.02
CA ASN A 20 -36.33 -35.22 24.61
C ASN A 20 -35.93 -36.46 25.43
N GLN A 21 -36.08 -36.38 26.75
CA GLN A 21 -35.69 -37.47 27.66
C GLN A 21 -36.46 -38.78 27.38
N SER A 22 -37.72 -38.71 26.94
CA SER A 22 -38.50 -39.89 26.58
C SER A 22 -37.94 -40.57 25.32
N CYS A 23 -37.47 -39.78 24.34
CA CYS A 23 -36.82 -40.30 23.14
C CYS A 23 -35.47 -40.95 23.48
N ILE A 24 -34.63 -40.28 24.28
CA ILE A 24 -33.36 -40.85 24.80
C ILE A 24 -33.61 -42.18 25.55
N ASN A 25 -34.64 -42.22 26.40
CA ASN A 25 -34.98 -43.42 27.16
C ASN A 25 -35.39 -44.59 26.24
N ALA A 26 -36.02 -44.31 25.09
CA ALA A 26 -36.44 -45.32 24.12
C ALA A 26 -35.27 -45.87 23.28
N ILE A 27 -34.27 -45.05 22.94
CA ILE A 27 -33.07 -45.49 22.20
C ILE A 27 -31.96 -46.09 23.09
N SER A 28 -32.14 -46.05 24.41
CA SER A 28 -31.17 -46.60 25.38
C SER A 28 -31.31 -48.13 25.49
N LEU A 29 -30.71 -48.85 24.54
CA LEU A 29 -30.84 -50.30 24.36
C LEU A 29 -30.22 -51.19 25.46
N GLN A 30 -29.56 -50.63 26.48
CA GLN A 30 -28.99 -51.41 27.60
C GLN A 30 -29.37 -50.87 28.98
N PRO A 31 -29.96 -51.70 29.87
CA PRO A 31 -30.39 -51.26 31.20
C PRO A 31 -29.25 -51.04 32.21
N LYS A 32 -27.99 -51.34 31.84
CA LYS A 32 -26.81 -51.24 32.73
C LYS A 32 -25.97 -49.97 32.57
N ILE A 33 -26.33 -49.08 31.63
CA ILE A 33 -25.60 -47.83 31.38
C ILE A 33 -26.39 -46.66 31.98
N SER A 34 -25.69 -45.69 32.56
CA SER A 34 -26.29 -44.42 33.02
C SER A 34 -26.95 -43.71 31.84
N ARG A 35 -28.29 -43.58 31.89
CA ARG A 35 -29.05 -42.92 30.82
C ARG A 35 -28.60 -41.45 30.71
N PRO A 36 -28.20 -40.98 29.51
CA PRO A 36 -27.82 -39.59 29.34
C PRO A 36 -29.03 -38.69 29.60
N LYS A 37 -28.76 -37.49 30.13
CA LYS A 37 -29.78 -36.45 30.28
C LYS A 37 -30.04 -35.78 28.93
N ALA A 38 -31.28 -35.40 28.69
CA ALA A 38 -31.63 -34.55 27.55
C ALA A 38 -30.85 -33.24 27.56
N LEU A 39 -30.50 -32.78 26.35
CA LEU A 39 -29.88 -31.48 26.11
C LEU A 39 -30.85 -30.35 26.47
N ASN A 40 -30.31 -29.21 26.91
CA ASN A 40 -31.13 -28.06 27.26
C ASN A 40 -31.49 -27.23 26.02
N THR A 41 -32.77 -27.17 25.68
CA THR A 41 -33.31 -26.38 24.56
C THR A 41 -33.03 -24.88 24.71
N SER A 42 -32.93 -24.36 25.93
CA SER A 42 -32.71 -22.92 26.18
C SER A 42 -31.30 -22.42 25.83
N LEU A 43 -30.39 -23.31 25.41
CA LEU A 43 -29.00 -22.99 25.09
C LEU A 43 -28.70 -23.04 23.58
N SER A 44 -29.64 -23.52 22.76
CA SER A 44 -29.46 -23.57 21.31
C SER A 44 -30.20 -22.43 20.62
N ARG A 45 -29.56 -21.82 19.61
CA ARG A 45 -30.22 -20.85 18.72
C ARG A 45 -30.89 -21.53 17.51
N PHE A 46 -30.68 -22.83 17.31
CA PHE A 46 -31.20 -23.57 16.16
C PHE A 46 -32.58 -24.18 16.47
N PRO A 47 -33.55 -24.12 15.54
CA PRO A 47 -34.77 -24.92 15.63
C PRO A 47 -34.46 -26.41 15.78
N LEU A 48 -35.20 -27.14 16.62
CA LEU A 48 -34.94 -28.56 16.92
C LEU A 48 -35.07 -29.48 15.70
N ASN A 49 -35.86 -29.07 14.70
CA ASN A 49 -36.02 -29.73 13.41
C ASN A 49 -34.94 -29.36 12.37
N SER A 50 -33.93 -28.54 12.73
CA SER A 50 -32.80 -28.25 11.86
C SER A 50 -32.01 -29.52 11.59
N THR A 51 -31.62 -29.74 10.34
CA THR A 51 -30.72 -30.84 9.98
C THR A 51 -29.32 -30.56 10.52
N ILE A 52 -28.58 -31.61 10.84
CA ILE A 52 -27.18 -31.48 11.27
C ILE A 52 -26.35 -30.77 10.17
N SER A 53 -26.65 -30.99 8.89
CA SER A 53 -26.01 -30.26 7.80
C SER A 53 -26.26 -28.75 7.90
N SER A 54 -27.51 -28.29 8.05
CA SER A 54 -27.78 -26.84 8.18
C SER A 54 -27.06 -26.20 9.38
N ILE A 55 -26.99 -26.89 10.52
CA ILE A 55 -26.26 -26.42 11.70
C ILE A 55 -24.75 -26.34 11.42
N PHE A 56 -24.17 -27.34 10.76
CA PHE A 56 -22.75 -27.39 10.44
C PHE A 56 -22.36 -26.41 9.33
N ASP A 57 -23.07 -26.41 8.20
CA ASP A 57 -22.75 -25.64 7.00
C ASP A 57 -22.95 -24.12 7.22
N GLU A 58 -23.92 -23.71 8.04
CA GLU A 58 -24.14 -22.29 8.37
C GLU A 58 -23.26 -21.77 9.52
N SER A 59 -22.75 -22.65 10.41
CA SER A 59 -22.18 -22.18 11.68
C SER A 59 -21.07 -23.01 12.31
N LEU A 60 -20.75 -24.20 11.78
CA LEU A 60 -19.84 -25.17 12.42
C LEU A 60 -20.27 -25.52 13.85
N PHE A 61 -21.57 -25.65 14.11
CA PHE A 61 -22.20 -25.83 15.44
C PHE A 61 -21.98 -24.67 16.43
N ILE A 62 -21.59 -23.48 15.98
CA ILE A 62 -21.32 -22.33 16.86
C ILE A 62 -22.65 -21.66 17.25
N GLU A 63 -23.06 -21.84 18.50
CA GLU A 63 -24.30 -21.29 19.06
C GLU A 63 -24.26 -19.75 19.21
N SER A 64 -23.11 -19.15 19.52
CA SER A 64 -22.97 -17.67 19.53
C SER A 64 -21.53 -17.21 19.30
N TRP A 65 -21.39 -16.03 18.68
CA TRP A 65 -20.12 -15.32 18.52
C TRP A 65 -20.10 -14.07 19.40
N GLN A 66 -19.17 -14.00 20.36
CA GLN A 66 -18.97 -12.79 21.19
C GLN A 66 -18.12 -11.74 20.46
N ASN A 67 -18.70 -11.11 19.44
CA ASN A 67 -18.01 -10.10 18.62
C ASN A 67 -17.91 -8.75 19.35
N GLN A 68 -16.85 -8.58 20.16
CA GLN A 68 -16.49 -7.29 20.76
C GLN A 68 -15.43 -6.54 19.95
N SER A 69 -15.86 -5.72 18.98
CA SER A 69 -15.00 -4.70 18.38
C SER A 69 -15.10 -3.39 19.17
N SER A 70 -13.98 -2.89 19.70
CA SER A 70 -13.89 -1.56 20.33
C SER A 70 -12.89 -0.70 19.57
N PHE A 71 -13.37 0.45 19.10
CA PHE A 71 -12.51 1.45 18.48
C PHE A 71 -11.57 2.08 19.50
N GLU A 72 -12.01 2.23 20.75
CA GLU A 72 -11.22 2.77 21.87
C GLU A 72 -10.02 1.88 22.18
N LYS A 73 -10.23 0.55 22.27
CA LYS A 73 -9.12 -0.42 22.45
C LYS A 73 -8.14 -0.39 21.28
N TYR A 74 -8.64 -0.31 20.04
CA TYR A 74 -7.79 -0.17 18.86
C TYR A 74 -7.00 1.15 18.87
N TYR A 75 -7.66 2.27 19.15
CA TYR A 75 -7.05 3.60 19.15
C TYR A 75 -6.01 3.75 20.27
N ALA A 76 -6.31 3.23 21.46
CA ALA A 76 -5.36 3.17 22.58
C ALA A 76 -4.14 2.29 22.28
N ALA A 77 -4.32 1.16 21.60
CA ALA A 77 -3.23 0.31 21.15
C ALA A 77 -2.44 0.93 19.97
N CYS A 78 -3.09 1.73 19.14
CA CYS A 78 -2.48 2.45 18.02
C CYS A 78 -1.64 3.65 18.48
N ALA A 79 -1.97 4.25 19.64
CA ALA A 79 -1.23 5.32 20.32
C ALA A 79 -0.62 6.38 19.38
N PRO A 80 -1.44 7.07 18.55
CA PRO A 80 -0.94 7.97 17.51
C PRO A 80 -0.11 9.11 18.10
N GLN A 81 1.16 9.21 17.71
CA GLN A 81 2.13 10.14 18.28
C GLN A 81 1.93 11.60 17.83
N SER A 82 1.27 11.82 16.69
CA SER A 82 1.06 13.16 16.13
C SER A 82 -0.17 13.25 15.24
N LEU A 83 -0.68 14.47 15.07
CA LEU A 83 -1.75 14.80 14.14
C LEU A 83 -1.32 16.02 13.30
N SER A 84 -1.18 15.82 12.00
CA SER A 84 -0.87 16.92 11.06
C SER A 84 -2.10 17.30 10.25
N TYR A 85 -2.41 18.59 10.17
CA TYR A 85 -3.49 19.14 9.34
C TYR A 85 -2.99 20.33 8.53
N SER A 86 -3.61 20.60 7.38
CA SER A 86 -3.24 21.72 6.51
C SER A 86 -4.43 22.68 6.35
N TYR A 87 -4.16 23.98 6.45
CA TYR A 87 -5.15 25.03 6.25
C TYR A 87 -4.62 26.10 5.29
N ALA A 88 -5.51 26.66 4.45
CA ALA A 88 -5.16 27.68 3.49
C ALA A 88 -5.21 29.06 4.16
N ASN A 89 -4.08 29.51 4.70
CA ASN A 89 -3.99 30.81 5.34
C ASN A 89 -4.01 31.95 4.30
N ARG A 90 -4.71 33.05 4.60
CA ARG A 90 -4.50 34.33 3.87
C ARG A 90 -3.22 34.97 4.41
N PHE A 91 -2.63 35.93 3.70
CA PHE A 91 -1.55 36.74 4.25
C PHE A 91 -1.99 37.29 5.62
N HIS A 92 -1.17 37.08 6.66
CA HIS A 92 -1.47 37.61 7.98
C HIS A 92 -1.66 39.14 7.88
N LEU A 93 -2.58 39.68 8.68
CA LEU A 93 -2.91 41.11 8.65
C LEU A 93 -1.65 41.98 8.82
N GLY A 94 -0.74 41.55 9.70
CA GLY A 94 0.58 42.18 9.88
C GLY A 94 1.40 42.24 8.59
N THR A 95 1.52 41.14 7.84
CA THR A 95 2.25 41.12 6.55
C THR A 95 1.65 42.07 5.51
N ILE A 96 0.32 42.22 5.47
CA ILE A 96 -0.35 43.17 4.57
C ILE A 96 -0.04 44.61 5.00
N ILE A 97 -0.10 44.89 6.31
CA ILE A 97 0.19 46.21 6.88
C ILE A 97 1.66 46.58 6.66
N THR A 98 2.62 45.68 6.89
CA THR A 98 4.06 45.96 6.71
C THR A 98 4.43 46.19 5.23
N MET A 99 3.88 45.41 4.30
CA MET A 99 4.05 45.64 2.86
C MET A 99 3.43 46.97 2.42
N SER A 100 2.31 47.38 3.03
CA SER A 100 1.66 48.67 2.71
C SER A 100 2.44 49.87 3.26
N LEU A 101 2.91 49.79 4.52
CA LEU A 101 3.73 50.84 5.15
C LEU A 101 5.06 51.05 4.41
N SER A 102 5.73 49.96 4.04
CA SER A 102 7.02 50.02 3.33
C SER A 102 6.90 50.60 1.93
N ALA A 103 5.88 50.21 1.17
CA ALA A 103 5.60 50.81 -0.13
C ALA A 103 5.27 52.32 -0.03
N PHE A 104 4.54 52.73 1.02
CA PHE A 104 4.18 54.14 1.25
C PHE A 104 5.41 55.04 1.42
N GLY A 105 6.40 54.61 2.24
CA GLY A 105 7.63 55.38 2.46
C GLY A 105 8.39 55.66 1.15
N GLY A 106 8.64 54.63 0.34
CA GLY A 106 9.30 54.80 -0.97
C GLY A 106 8.49 55.66 -1.95
N LEU A 107 7.16 55.57 -1.91
CA LEU A 107 6.29 56.40 -2.75
C LEU A 107 6.41 57.89 -2.38
N VAL A 108 6.38 58.23 -1.08
CA VAL A 108 6.48 59.62 -0.61
C VAL A 108 7.77 60.28 -1.05
N ILE A 109 8.92 59.61 -0.91
CA ILE A 109 10.23 60.14 -1.35
C ILE A 109 10.27 60.32 -2.87
N ALA A 110 9.75 59.35 -3.64
CA ALA A 110 9.67 59.47 -5.09
C ALA A 110 8.83 60.70 -5.51
N TRP A 111 7.69 60.93 -4.84
CA TRP A 111 6.88 62.13 -5.06
C TRP A 111 7.60 63.42 -4.63
N GLN A 112 8.37 63.43 -3.54
CA GLN A 112 9.17 64.60 -3.12
C GLN A 112 10.25 64.97 -4.15
N LEU A 113 10.85 63.99 -4.83
CA LEU A 113 11.82 64.22 -5.90
C LEU A 113 11.17 64.65 -7.24
N ILE A 114 10.03 64.02 -7.58
CA ILE A 114 9.34 64.24 -8.86
C ILE A 114 8.52 65.54 -8.84
N THR A 115 7.81 65.86 -7.76
CA THR A 115 6.86 67.00 -7.71
C THR A 115 7.51 68.35 -8.04
N PRO A 116 8.69 68.73 -7.49
CA PRO A 116 9.33 70.01 -7.82
C PRO A 116 9.78 70.11 -9.27
N THR A 117 10.23 69.00 -9.87
CA THR A 117 10.64 68.96 -11.28
C THR A 117 9.41 69.03 -12.19
N PHE A 118 8.35 68.27 -11.88
CA PHE A 118 7.07 68.31 -12.58
C PHE A 118 6.43 69.70 -12.52
N ILE A 119 6.42 70.37 -11.36
CA ILE A 119 5.88 71.73 -11.21
C ILE A 119 6.70 72.75 -12.00
N LYS A 120 8.03 72.65 -12.02
CA LYS A 120 8.90 73.55 -12.84
C LYS A 120 8.65 73.35 -14.34
N ILE A 121 8.48 72.10 -14.79
CA ILE A 121 8.14 71.77 -16.19
C ILE A 121 6.73 72.26 -16.53
N TRP A 122 5.74 71.99 -15.68
CA TRP A 122 4.34 72.41 -15.87
C TRP A 122 4.19 73.93 -15.88
N LYS A 123 4.89 74.66 -15.00
CA LYS A 123 4.95 76.13 -15.04
C LYS A 123 5.46 76.63 -16.39
N ARG A 124 6.51 76.04 -16.98
CA ARG A 124 7.00 76.41 -18.33
C ARG A 124 6.01 76.07 -19.45
N ILE A 125 5.32 74.93 -19.38
CA ILE A 125 4.27 74.56 -20.35
C ILE A 125 3.09 75.54 -20.27
N LYS A 126 2.68 75.93 -19.05
CA LYS A 126 1.62 76.92 -18.81
C LYS A 126 2.02 78.32 -19.28
N TRP A 127 3.27 78.73 -19.06
CA TRP A 127 3.82 80.01 -19.56
C TRP A 127 3.76 80.10 -21.09
N LYS A 128 4.15 79.02 -21.81
CA LYS A 128 4.00 78.97 -23.28
C LYS A 128 2.56 78.93 -23.77
N LYS A 129 1.58 78.54 -22.93
CA LYS A 129 0.15 78.65 -23.25
C LYS A 129 -0.37 80.08 -23.06
N GLN A 130 0.06 80.77 -22.00
CA GLN A 130 -0.32 82.18 -21.76
C GLN A 130 0.28 83.16 -22.77
N GLN A 131 1.48 82.88 -23.30
CA GLN A 131 2.07 83.67 -24.39
C GLN A 131 1.30 83.59 -25.73
N LYS A 132 0.23 82.79 -25.82
CA LYS A 132 -0.63 82.65 -26.99
C LYS A 132 -2.00 83.32 -26.85
N GLN A 133 -2.29 83.97 -25.72
CA GLN A 133 -3.55 84.67 -25.44
C GLN A 133 -3.32 85.92 -24.56
N SER A 134 -2.94 87.03 -25.21
CA SER A 134 -3.29 88.39 -24.80
C SER A 134 -3.52 89.24 -26.06
N PRO A 135 -4.44 90.23 -26.07
CA PRO A 135 -4.87 90.89 -27.31
C PRO A 135 -3.96 92.04 -27.70
N THR A 136 -3.77 92.22 -29.01
CA THR A 136 -3.12 93.39 -29.62
C THR A 136 -4.15 94.50 -29.89
N THR A 137 -3.77 95.76 -29.62
CA THR A 137 -4.42 96.95 -30.19
C THR A 137 -3.56 97.53 -31.33
N THR A 138 -3.92 97.11 -32.53
CA THR A 138 -3.85 97.70 -33.88
C THR A 138 -2.94 98.90 -34.20
N GLU A 139 -1.89 98.65 -35.00
CA GLU A 139 -1.50 99.32 -36.28
C GLU A 139 -0.34 98.47 -36.87
N GLN A 140 -0.55 97.50 -37.78
CA GLN A 140 -0.78 97.60 -39.24
C GLN A 140 0.20 98.56 -39.96
N THR A 141 0.99 98.16 -40.97
CA THR A 141 0.87 97.03 -41.92
C THR A 141 2.20 96.33 -42.30
N HIS A 142 2.08 95.08 -42.80
CA HIS A 142 2.89 94.43 -43.85
C HIS A 142 4.01 95.29 -44.50
N ILE A 143 5.24 94.81 -44.73
CA ILE A 143 5.65 93.49 -45.28
C ILE A 143 6.99 93.06 -44.67
N GLU A 144 7.08 91.87 -44.07
CA GLU A 144 8.33 91.08 -44.02
C GLU A 144 8.04 89.61 -43.68
N MET A 145 7.71 88.80 -44.70
CA MET A 145 7.70 87.32 -44.58
C MET A 145 8.13 86.62 -45.88
N GLU A 146 9.22 87.09 -46.46
CA GLU A 146 10.21 86.27 -47.17
C GLU A 146 11.58 86.86 -46.74
N ILE A 147 12.58 86.12 -46.24
CA ILE A 147 12.92 84.71 -46.46
C ILE A 147 13.31 84.04 -45.13
N LEU A 148 12.49 83.08 -44.68
CA LEU A 148 12.95 82.02 -43.78
C LEU A 148 13.20 80.76 -44.62
N LYS A 149 14.46 80.44 -44.93
CA LYS A 149 14.90 79.18 -45.56
C LYS A 149 16.43 79.05 -45.54
N MET A 150 16.98 78.36 -44.53
CA MET A 150 17.86 77.19 -44.75
C MET A 150 18.23 76.45 -43.45
N ALA A 151 17.71 75.21 -43.37
CA ALA A 151 18.14 74.07 -42.55
C ALA A 151 18.02 74.12 -40.99
N PRO A 152 17.61 73.00 -40.33
CA PRO A 152 17.31 72.96 -38.89
C PRO A 152 18.33 72.16 -38.05
N ARG A 153 18.66 72.64 -36.83
CA ARG A 153 19.33 71.83 -35.78
C ARG A 153 18.75 72.13 -34.37
N PRO A 154 18.80 71.17 -33.42
CA PRO A 154 17.55 70.70 -32.85
C PRO A 154 17.26 71.12 -31.40
N ILE A 155 15.96 71.23 -31.09
CA ILE A 155 15.39 71.45 -29.76
C ILE A 155 15.95 70.47 -28.70
N ASN A 156 16.29 69.24 -29.12
CA ASN A 156 16.88 68.22 -28.25
C ASN A 156 18.17 68.70 -27.55
N GLN A 157 19.05 69.45 -28.24
CA GLN A 157 20.34 69.87 -27.65
C GLN A 157 20.16 70.92 -26.54
N ALA A 158 19.23 71.87 -26.69
CA ALA A 158 18.94 72.86 -25.67
C ALA A 158 18.28 72.24 -24.43
N VAL A 159 17.39 71.26 -24.63
CA VAL A 159 16.77 70.51 -23.53
C VAL A 159 17.80 69.62 -22.84
N THR A 160 18.64 68.86 -23.56
CA THR A 160 19.69 68.04 -22.94
C THR A 160 20.73 68.89 -22.23
N ALA A 161 21.15 70.04 -22.77
CA ALA A 161 22.10 70.93 -22.10
C ALA A 161 21.50 71.54 -20.81
N TYR A 162 20.21 71.91 -20.81
CA TYR A 162 19.54 72.42 -19.61
C TYR A 162 19.33 71.33 -18.56
N VAL A 163 18.91 70.12 -18.97
CA VAL A 163 18.77 68.95 -18.09
C VAL A 163 20.15 68.55 -17.52
N HIS A 164 21.18 68.47 -18.36
CA HIS A 164 22.55 68.19 -17.94
C HIS A 164 23.07 69.21 -16.93
N ARG A 165 22.87 70.53 -17.16
CA ARG A 165 23.26 71.58 -16.21
C ARG A 165 22.46 71.53 -14.90
N THR A 166 21.17 71.17 -14.98
CA THR A 166 20.29 71.02 -13.79
C THR A 166 20.67 69.79 -12.97
N ILE A 167 21.02 68.66 -13.60
CA ILE A 167 21.51 67.44 -12.95
C ILE A 167 22.92 67.66 -12.38
N HIS A 168 23.80 68.32 -13.12
CA HIS A 168 25.18 68.57 -12.70
C HIS A 168 25.25 69.42 -11.42
N ASN A 169 24.35 70.40 -11.29
CA ASN A 169 24.23 71.29 -10.13
C ASN A 169 23.08 70.87 -9.19
N PHE A 170 22.60 69.63 -9.28
CA PHE A 170 21.56 69.14 -8.37
C PHE A 170 22.16 68.90 -6.98
N ASN A 171 21.67 69.64 -6.00
CA ASN A 171 21.98 69.45 -4.59
C ASN A 171 20.69 69.10 -3.84
N LEU A 172 20.61 67.87 -3.34
CA LEU A 172 19.55 67.36 -2.48
C LEU A 172 19.81 67.69 -1.00
N PHE A 173 21.08 67.97 -0.64
CA PHE A 173 21.55 68.20 0.73
C PHE A 173 22.03 69.65 0.89
N THR A 174 21.08 70.56 1.10
CA THR A 174 21.39 71.96 1.42
C THR A 174 21.75 72.08 2.91
N LEU A 175 23.03 72.31 3.20
CA LEU A 175 23.52 72.63 4.55
C LEU A 175 23.16 74.09 4.92
N ASP A 176 23.02 74.36 6.23
CA ASP A 176 22.38 75.61 6.72
C ASP A 176 23.12 76.91 6.36
N ASN A 177 24.46 76.87 6.21
CA ASN A 177 25.26 78.03 5.78
C ASN A 177 25.36 78.12 4.25
N LYS A 178 24.41 78.83 3.64
CA LYS A 178 24.36 79.07 2.18
C LYS A 178 25.55 79.86 1.62
N ASP A 179 26.29 80.58 2.46
CA ASP A 179 27.39 81.46 2.05
C ASP A 179 28.78 80.78 2.05
N ASN A 180 28.87 79.49 2.43
CA ASN A 180 30.13 78.73 2.41
C ASN A 180 30.25 77.85 1.13
N PRO A 181 31.19 78.14 0.22
CA PRO A 181 31.35 77.37 -1.03
C PRO A 181 31.84 75.93 -0.82
N GLU A 182 32.42 75.58 0.35
CA GLU A 182 32.75 74.19 0.65
C GLU A 182 31.51 73.35 1.00
N ASP A 183 30.54 73.91 1.72
CA ASP A 183 29.33 73.20 2.12
C ASP A 183 28.40 72.94 0.92
N GLU A 184 28.29 73.88 -0.03
CA GLU A 184 27.59 73.64 -1.31
C GLU A 184 28.23 72.48 -2.10
N ARG A 185 29.57 72.44 -2.14
CA ARG A 185 30.33 71.38 -2.83
C ARG A 185 30.15 70.02 -2.16
N ILE A 186 30.13 69.97 -0.83
CA ILE A 186 29.86 68.76 -0.04
C ILE A 186 28.45 68.24 -0.36
N GLY A 187 27.43 69.11 -0.37
CA GLY A 187 26.05 68.74 -0.71
C GLY A 187 25.91 68.14 -2.12
N ILE A 188 26.53 68.75 -3.13
CA ILE A 188 26.53 68.22 -4.52
C ILE A 188 27.21 66.85 -4.60
N ILE A 189 28.32 66.63 -3.88
CA ILE A 189 29.02 65.34 -3.86
C ILE A 189 28.17 64.27 -3.16
N ALA A 190 27.59 64.58 -1.99
CA ALA A 190 26.67 63.70 -1.27
C ALA A 190 25.46 63.33 -2.13
N THR A 191 24.92 64.28 -2.89
CA THR A 191 23.79 64.06 -3.81
C THR A 191 24.15 63.10 -4.95
N ARG A 192 25.34 63.23 -5.54
CA ARG A 192 25.81 62.30 -6.59
C ARG A 192 26.02 60.89 -6.04
N LEU A 193 26.60 60.77 -4.85
CA LEU A 193 26.83 59.49 -4.18
C LEU A 193 25.52 58.81 -3.77
N TYR A 194 24.54 59.57 -3.27
CA TYR A 194 23.18 59.11 -2.98
C TYR A 194 22.51 58.49 -4.21
N ILE A 195 22.47 59.21 -5.34
CA ILE A 195 21.84 58.74 -6.58
C ILE A 195 22.53 57.47 -7.09
N PHE A 196 23.86 57.42 -7.04
CA PHE A 196 24.65 56.27 -7.49
C PHE A 196 24.39 55.01 -6.65
N LEU A 197 24.40 55.12 -5.31
CA LEU A 197 24.16 54.00 -4.40
C LEU A 197 22.74 53.45 -4.51
N ILE A 198 21.73 54.33 -4.58
CA ILE A 198 20.34 53.95 -4.80
C ILE A 198 20.18 53.18 -6.13
N LEU A 199 20.75 53.71 -7.21
CA LEU A 199 20.57 53.16 -8.56
C LEU A 199 21.26 51.79 -8.69
N ILE A 200 22.46 51.62 -8.12
CA ILE A 200 23.13 50.31 -8.03
C ILE A 200 22.34 49.32 -7.17
N GLY A 201 21.85 49.73 -6.00
CA GLY A 201 21.06 48.87 -5.12
C GLY A 201 19.79 48.35 -5.80
N LEU A 202 19.06 49.22 -6.50
CA LEU A 202 17.89 48.85 -7.28
C LEU A 202 18.21 47.94 -8.48
N ILE A 203 19.34 48.13 -9.17
CA ILE A 203 19.78 47.22 -10.24
C ILE A 203 20.08 45.83 -9.67
N ILE A 204 20.84 45.73 -8.57
CA ILE A 204 21.19 44.44 -7.94
C ILE A 204 19.92 43.71 -7.49
N LEU A 205 18.99 44.40 -6.82
CA LEU A 205 17.73 43.84 -6.37
C LEU A 205 16.82 43.43 -7.53
N GLY A 206 16.83 44.19 -8.64
CA GLY A 206 16.13 43.84 -9.88
C GLY A 206 16.66 42.56 -10.52
N PHE A 207 17.98 42.43 -10.68
CA PHE A 207 18.59 41.20 -11.19
C PHE A 207 18.33 39.99 -10.29
N TYR A 208 18.48 40.15 -8.97
CA TYR A 208 18.21 39.11 -7.98
C TYR A 208 16.78 38.56 -8.09
N THR A 209 15.80 39.45 -8.16
CA THR A 209 14.38 39.10 -8.24
C THR A 209 13.94 38.59 -9.64
N LEU A 210 14.62 38.99 -10.72
CA LEU A 210 14.40 38.46 -12.08
C LEU A 210 14.94 37.04 -12.30
N LEU A 211 16.07 36.71 -11.67
CA LEU A 211 16.78 35.43 -11.88
C LEU A 211 16.22 34.29 -11.04
N LEU A 212 15.74 34.58 -9.82
CA LEU A 212 15.19 33.58 -8.92
C LEU A 212 13.82 33.05 -9.38
N LYS A 213 13.70 31.72 -9.51
CA LYS A 213 12.46 31.00 -9.77
C LYS A 213 12.01 30.31 -8.49
N ARG A 214 10.74 30.44 -8.11
CA ARG A 214 10.14 29.76 -6.95
C ARG A 214 9.34 28.54 -7.42
N ASN A 215 9.42 27.45 -6.67
CA ASN A 215 8.49 26.33 -6.81
C ASN A 215 7.13 26.78 -6.27
N GLN A 216 6.10 26.78 -7.12
CA GLN A 216 4.72 27.05 -6.73
C GLN A 216 3.91 25.77 -6.87
N THR A 217 3.34 25.29 -5.76
CA THR A 217 2.31 24.25 -5.78
C THR A 217 1.01 24.84 -6.30
N ARG A 218 0.43 24.22 -7.32
CA ARG A 218 -0.90 24.51 -7.86
C ARG A 218 -1.86 23.44 -7.38
N THR A 219 -3.02 23.86 -6.88
CA THR A 219 -4.08 22.97 -6.37
C THR A 219 -5.32 23.08 -7.24
N VAL A 220 -5.79 21.97 -7.79
CA VAL A 220 -7.07 21.83 -8.48
C VAL A 220 -8.01 21.10 -7.54
N LYS A 221 -9.10 21.75 -7.11
CA LYS A 221 -10.14 21.13 -6.27
C LYS A 221 -11.07 20.29 -7.14
N LEU A 222 -11.55 19.16 -6.61
CA LEU A 222 -12.54 18.28 -7.25
C LEU A 222 -12.24 18.02 -8.75
N PRO A 223 -11.08 17.41 -9.07
CA PRO A 223 -10.70 17.17 -10.46
C PRO A 223 -11.65 16.17 -11.12
N SER A 224 -12.05 16.46 -12.35
CA SER A 224 -12.74 15.47 -13.19
C SER A 224 -11.74 14.42 -13.71
N LEU A 225 -12.24 13.26 -14.15
CA LEU A 225 -11.41 12.19 -14.70
C LEU A 225 -10.53 12.66 -15.86
N SER A 226 -11.09 13.42 -16.81
CA SER A 226 -10.32 13.96 -17.95
C SER A 226 -9.31 15.03 -17.51
N THR A 227 -9.65 15.84 -16.51
CA THR A 227 -8.71 16.79 -15.89
C THR A 227 -7.53 16.06 -15.26
N PHE A 228 -7.78 14.95 -14.56
CA PHE A 228 -6.73 14.13 -13.97
C PHE A 228 -5.86 13.45 -15.02
N GLU A 229 -6.43 12.81 -16.05
CA GLU A 229 -5.66 12.19 -17.14
C GLU A 229 -4.77 13.23 -17.86
N THR A 230 -5.28 14.45 -18.06
CA THR A 230 -4.51 15.58 -18.65
C THR A 230 -3.41 16.09 -17.73
N LEU A 231 -3.67 16.24 -16.42
CA LEU A 231 -2.64 16.64 -15.45
C LEU A 231 -1.57 15.56 -15.31
N TYR A 232 -1.95 14.28 -15.34
CA TYR A 232 -1.03 13.17 -15.22
C TYR A 232 -0.10 13.08 -16.43
N SER A 233 -0.61 13.27 -17.65
CA SER A 233 0.24 13.27 -18.86
C SER A 233 1.26 14.43 -18.90
N MET A 234 0.95 15.58 -18.30
CA MET A 234 1.85 16.74 -18.27
C MET A 234 2.79 16.78 -17.05
N HIS A 235 2.35 16.26 -15.89
CA HIS A 235 2.98 16.50 -14.59
C HIS A 235 3.11 15.24 -13.71
N SER A 236 3.13 14.04 -14.31
CA SER A 236 3.20 12.74 -13.61
C SER A 236 4.21 12.65 -12.47
N SER A 237 5.37 13.29 -12.60
CA SER A 237 6.45 13.25 -11.59
C SER A 237 6.20 14.10 -10.34
N THR A 238 5.26 15.04 -10.36
CA THR A 238 4.96 15.92 -9.20
C THR A 238 3.46 16.02 -8.87
N LEU A 239 2.60 15.35 -9.63
CA LEU A 239 1.16 15.29 -9.40
C LEU A 239 0.82 14.34 -8.24
N ASN A 240 0.15 14.86 -7.22
CA ASN A 240 -0.44 14.08 -6.14
C ASN A 240 -1.96 14.36 -6.05
N CYS A 241 -2.77 13.31 -6.07
CA CYS A 241 -4.22 13.39 -6.05
C CYS A 241 -4.78 12.47 -4.96
N PRO A 242 -4.76 12.86 -3.67
CA PRO A 242 -5.25 12.04 -2.57
C PRO A 242 -6.73 11.66 -2.76
N CYS A 243 -7.03 10.36 -2.67
CA CYS A 243 -8.40 9.85 -2.68
C CYS A 243 -9.14 10.28 -1.40
N SER A 244 -10.46 10.52 -1.49
CA SER A 244 -11.32 10.68 -0.31
C SER A 244 -11.74 9.33 0.29
N ARG A 245 -11.65 8.24 -0.48
CA ARG A 245 -11.87 6.87 0.00
C ARG A 245 -10.69 5.99 -0.37
N PHE A 246 -9.89 5.61 0.62
CA PHE A 246 -8.68 4.84 0.40
C PHE A 246 -8.92 3.35 0.10
N SER A 247 -10.10 2.80 0.39
CA SER A 247 -10.35 1.36 0.33
C SER A 247 -11.66 1.02 -0.37
N MET A 248 -11.62 0.13 -1.37
CA MET A 248 -12.71 -0.11 -2.32
C MET A 248 -12.87 -1.61 -2.63
N SER A 249 -14.05 -2.18 -2.34
CA SER A 249 -14.32 -3.61 -2.59
C SER A 249 -14.22 -3.96 -4.08
N TYR A 250 -13.58 -5.10 -4.38
CA TYR A 250 -13.37 -5.58 -5.75
C TYR A 250 -14.69 -5.76 -6.51
N ALA A 251 -15.77 -6.17 -5.84
CA ALA A 251 -17.13 -6.28 -6.42
C ALA A 251 -17.69 -4.99 -7.04
N ARG A 252 -17.05 -3.83 -6.80
CA ARG A 252 -17.46 -2.54 -7.38
C ARG A 252 -16.58 -2.05 -8.53
N ILE A 253 -15.44 -2.70 -8.78
CA ILE A 253 -14.41 -2.25 -9.74
C ILE A 253 -13.88 -3.37 -10.65
N MET A 254 -14.16 -4.63 -10.33
CA MET A 254 -13.76 -5.83 -11.08
C MET A 254 -14.97 -6.77 -11.23
N SER A 255 -15.03 -7.50 -12.34
CA SER A 255 -15.92 -8.66 -12.52
C SER A 255 -15.10 -9.88 -12.92
N LEU A 256 -15.52 -11.05 -12.46
CA LEU A 256 -14.92 -12.33 -12.82
C LEU A 256 -16.02 -13.40 -12.84
N SER A 257 -16.03 -14.22 -13.88
CA SER A 257 -16.94 -15.35 -14.08
C SER A 257 -16.20 -16.47 -14.84
N PRO A 258 -16.27 -17.73 -14.38
CA PRO A 258 -15.69 -18.87 -15.10
C PRO A 258 -16.61 -19.31 -16.24
N HIS A 259 -16.01 -19.84 -17.31
CA HIS A 259 -16.71 -20.67 -18.31
C HIS A 259 -16.17 -22.11 -18.20
N TYR A 260 -17.04 -23.06 -17.88
CA TYR A 260 -16.66 -24.46 -17.67
C TYR A 260 -16.65 -25.29 -18.96
N HIS A 261 -15.87 -26.37 -18.95
CA HIS A 261 -15.71 -27.35 -20.02
C HIS A 261 -17.05 -28.02 -20.30
N SER A 262 -17.33 -28.28 -21.58
CA SER A 262 -18.65 -28.74 -22.05
C SER A 262 -19.17 -30.01 -21.36
N ILE A 263 -18.27 -30.86 -20.85
CA ILE A 263 -18.64 -32.05 -20.04
C ILE A 263 -19.51 -31.69 -18.83
N CYS A 264 -19.21 -30.61 -18.11
CA CYS A 264 -19.88 -30.21 -16.87
C CYS A 264 -21.32 -29.68 -17.08
N SER A 265 -21.77 -29.58 -18.33
CA SER A 265 -23.14 -29.22 -18.71
C SER A 265 -23.66 -30.10 -19.85
N SER A 266 -23.12 -31.31 -19.98
CA SER A 266 -23.44 -32.26 -21.04
C SER A 266 -24.50 -33.28 -20.63
N GLU A 267 -25.17 -33.84 -21.65
CA GLU A 267 -26.14 -34.92 -21.55
C GLU A 267 -25.58 -36.18 -20.84
N TYR A 268 -24.25 -36.32 -20.74
CA TYR A 268 -23.55 -37.42 -20.06
C TYR A 268 -23.57 -37.36 -18.52
N LEU A 269 -24.05 -36.26 -17.92
CA LEU A 269 -24.17 -36.14 -16.45
C LEU A 269 -25.62 -36.23 -15.96
N GLU A 270 -26.56 -36.45 -16.88
CA GLU A 270 -27.99 -36.51 -16.62
C GLU A 270 -28.44 -37.93 -16.25
N ASP A 271 -29.46 -38.05 -15.39
CA ASP A 271 -29.95 -39.34 -14.88
C ASP A 271 -30.35 -40.35 -15.97
N TYR A 272 -30.80 -39.86 -17.14
CA TYR A 272 -31.15 -40.75 -18.26
C TYR A 272 -29.93 -41.37 -18.93
N TRP A 273 -28.77 -40.69 -18.97
CA TRP A 273 -27.52 -41.33 -19.40
C TRP A 273 -27.01 -42.28 -18.32
N LEU A 274 -27.06 -41.88 -17.04
CA LEU A 274 -26.67 -42.74 -15.92
C LEU A 274 -27.52 -44.02 -15.83
N SER A 275 -28.75 -44.00 -16.36
CA SER A 275 -29.60 -45.19 -16.53
C SER A 275 -28.96 -46.30 -17.38
N TYR A 276 -27.94 -45.99 -18.18
CA TYR A 276 -27.11 -46.98 -18.87
C TYR A 276 -26.55 -48.03 -17.90
N PHE A 277 -26.14 -47.61 -16.69
CA PHE A 277 -25.57 -48.52 -15.70
C PHE A 277 -26.63 -49.19 -14.81
N GLY A 278 -27.92 -48.94 -15.08
CA GLY A 278 -29.07 -49.45 -14.33
C GLY A 278 -29.33 -50.94 -14.58
N ARG A 279 -28.69 -51.79 -13.77
CA ARG A 279 -28.88 -53.25 -13.80
C ARG A 279 -30.28 -53.66 -13.32
N VAL A 280 -30.69 -54.85 -13.73
CA VAL A 280 -31.80 -55.57 -13.10
C VAL A 280 -31.22 -56.37 -11.93
N GLU A 281 -31.94 -56.40 -10.81
CA GLU A 281 -31.59 -57.25 -9.66
C GLU A 281 -32.04 -58.68 -10.03
N ILE A 282 -31.09 -59.54 -10.41
CA ILE A 282 -31.36 -60.93 -10.79
C ILE A 282 -30.66 -61.88 -9.83
N ASP A 283 -31.44 -62.81 -9.30
CA ASP A 283 -31.05 -63.87 -8.38
C ASP A 283 -30.32 -65.00 -9.16
N LEU A 284 -29.10 -64.71 -9.62
CA LEU A 284 -28.25 -65.64 -10.39
C LEU A 284 -26.85 -65.75 -9.76
N ASP A 285 -26.65 -66.81 -8.96
CA ASP A 285 -25.40 -67.17 -8.27
C ASP A 285 -24.19 -67.46 -9.18
N THR A 286 -24.30 -67.27 -10.51
CA THR A 286 -23.39 -67.83 -11.53
C THR A 286 -22.73 -66.81 -12.46
N ILE A 287 -22.92 -65.50 -12.21
CA ILE A 287 -22.38 -64.45 -13.09
C ILE A 287 -21.24 -63.68 -12.41
N GLU A 288 -20.00 -63.98 -12.80
CA GLU A 288 -18.84 -63.17 -12.43
C GLU A 288 -18.75 -61.92 -13.31
N PHE A 289 -18.93 -60.73 -12.71
CA PHE A 289 -18.78 -59.46 -13.43
C PHE A 289 -17.33 -58.97 -13.43
N ILE A 290 -16.77 -58.74 -14.61
CA ILE A 290 -15.41 -58.23 -14.79
C ILE A 290 -15.40 -56.71 -14.53
N SER A 291 -14.68 -56.27 -13.50
CA SER A 291 -14.69 -54.85 -13.08
C SER A 291 -14.01 -53.88 -14.06
N THR A 292 -13.37 -54.35 -15.13
CA THR A 292 -12.86 -53.52 -16.24
C THR A 292 -13.87 -53.34 -17.36
N ASP A 293 -15.04 -53.98 -17.27
CA ASP A 293 -16.09 -53.82 -18.25
C ASP A 293 -16.75 -52.43 -18.14
N PHE A 294 -17.01 -51.78 -19.27
CA PHE A 294 -17.60 -50.45 -19.32
C PHE A 294 -19.01 -50.43 -18.69
N ARG A 295 -19.83 -51.47 -18.92
CA ARG A 295 -21.18 -51.61 -18.33
C ARG A 295 -21.16 -51.76 -16.81
N ILE A 296 -19.99 -52.12 -16.24
CA ILE A 296 -19.77 -52.32 -14.81
C ILE A 296 -19.13 -51.09 -14.16
N SER A 297 -18.09 -50.54 -14.77
CA SER A 297 -17.23 -49.48 -14.21
C SER A 297 -17.54 -48.06 -14.69
N GLY A 298 -18.28 -47.91 -15.81
CA GLY A 298 -18.55 -46.61 -16.42
C GLY A 298 -19.41 -45.67 -15.55
N GLN A 299 -20.22 -46.20 -14.63
CA GLN A 299 -21.04 -45.36 -13.75
C GLN A 299 -20.16 -44.44 -12.88
N SER A 300 -19.18 -45.03 -12.19
CA SER A 300 -18.26 -44.30 -11.31
C SER A 300 -17.47 -43.23 -12.04
N PHE A 301 -17.21 -43.40 -13.34
CA PHE A 301 -16.56 -42.40 -14.18
C PHE A 301 -17.43 -41.13 -14.33
N PHE A 302 -18.70 -41.27 -14.72
CA PHE A 302 -19.60 -40.12 -14.88
C PHE A 302 -20.02 -39.52 -13.54
N ASP A 303 -20.27 -40.34 -12.52
CA ASP A 303 -20.58 -39.87 -11.17
C ASP A 303 -19.44 -39.01 -10.59
N LEU A 304 -18.17 -39.44 -10.76
CA LEU A 304 -17.02 -38.64 -10.34
C LEU A 304 -16.87 -37.36 -11.16
N ILE A 305 -17.11 -37.37 -12.48
CA ILE A 305 -17.10 -36.13 -13.28
C ILE A 305 -18.15 -35.16 -12.76
N ARG A 306 -19.39 -35.61 -12.53
CA ARG A 306 -20.48 -34.80 -11.99
C ARG A 306 -20.09 -34.16 -10.66
N ILE A 307 -19.66 -34.97 -9.69
CA ILE A 307 -19.25 -34.50 -8.36
C ILE A 307 -18.08 -33.51 -8.44
N LEU A 308 -17.07 -33.76 -9.28
CA LEU A 308 -15.92 -32.86 -9.42
C LEU A 308 -16.29 -31.55 -10.14
N CYS A 309 -17.18 -31.57 -11.13
CA CYS A 309 -17.73 -30.37 -11.78
C CYS A 309 -18.57 -29.52 -10.80
N GLU A 310 -19.46 -30.14 -10.04
CA GLU A 310 -20.29 -29.49 -9.01
C GLU A 310 -19.40 -28.87 -7.91
N THR A 311 -18.46 -29.65 -7.38
CA THR A 311 -17.53 -29.18 -6.34
C THR A 311 -16.63 -28.06 -6.85
N ALA A 312 -16.12 -28.14 -8.09
CA ALA A 312 -15.34 -27.06 -8.70
C ALA A 312 -16.15 -25.76 -8.80
N ASN A 313 -17.44 -25.85 -9.17
CA ASN A 313 -18.34 -24.70 -9.22
C ASN A 313 -18.58 -24.08 -7.83
N GLU A 314 -18.89 -24.91 -6.82
CA GLU A 314 -19.08 -24.43 -5.44
C GLU A 314 -17.83 -23.77 -4.86
N VAL A 315 -16.65 -24.36 -5.10
CA VAL A 315 -15.35 -23.83 -4.67
C VAL A 315 -15.10 -22.47 -5.31
N VAL A 316 -15.34 -22.32 -6.63
CA VAL A 316 -15.14 -21.05 -7.33
C VAL A 316 -16.14 -20.00 -6.87
N GLU A 317 -17.44 -20.29 -6.69
CA GLU A 317 -18.39 -19.30 -6.17
C GLU A 317 -18.15 -18.96 -4.69
N SER A 318 -17.64 -19.89 -3.88
CA SER A 318 -17.17 -19.60 -2.52
C SER A 318 -15.95 -18.67 -2.52
N ALA A 319 -14.95 -18.97 -3.34
CA ALA A 319 -13.78 -18.12 -3.52
C ALA A 319 -14.16 -16.73 -4.07
N LEU A 320 -15.06 -16.65 -5.05
CA LEU A 320 -15.57 -15.40 -5.62
C LEU A 320 -16.31 -14.56 -4.57
N ARG A 321 -17.08 -15.14 -3.65
CA ARG A 321 -17.69 -14.42 -2.52
C ARG A 321 -16.64 -13.75 -1.62
N VAL A 322 -15.54 -14.45 -1.32
CA VAL A 322 -14.41 -13.90 -0.55
C VAL A 322 -13.66 -12.82 -1.36
N PHE A 323 -13.38 -13.07 -2.64
CA PHE A 323 -12.71 -12.11 -3.52
C PHE A 323 -13.53 -10.81 -3.68
N ARG A 324 -14.86 -10.93 -3.84
CA ARG A 324 -15.77 -9.78 -3.95
C ARG A 324 -15.76 -8.89 -2.68
N SER A 325 -15.52 -9.46 -1.49
CA SER A 325 -15.43 -8.72 -0.23
C SER A 325 -14.05 -8.08 0.02
N ASN A 326 -12.97 -8.66 -0.53
CA ASN A 326 -11.64 -8.07 -0.55
C ASN A 326 -11.63 -6.67 -1.22
N ARG A 327 -10.61 -5.86 -0.89
CA ARG A 327 -10.59 -4.42 -1.20
C ARG A 327 -9.25 -3.98 -1.77
N LEU A 328 -9.31 -3.19 -2.85
CA LEU A 328 -8.18 -2.41 -3.35
C LEU A 328 -7.92 -1.24 -2.40
N VAL A 329 -6.66 -0.96 -2.06
CA VAL A 329 -6.28 0.16 -1.20
C VAL A 329 -5.37 1.12 -1.98
N THR A 330 -5.80 2.37 -2.17
CA THR A 330 -5.05 3.41 -2.90
C THR A 330 -5.13 4.75 -2.18
N ILE A 331 -3.99 5.33 -1.84
CA ILE A 331 -3.90 6.60 -1.08
C ILE A 331 -4.10 7.79 -2.02
N SER A 332 -3.48 7.73 -3.19
CA SER A 332 -3.65 8.65 -4.31
C SER A 332 -4.33 7.96 -5.49
N ALA A 333 -4.95 8.75 -6.37
CA ALA A 333 -5.59 8.26 -7.58
C ALA A 333 -4.55 7.61 -8.52
N LEU A 334 -4.72 6.32 -8.81
CA LEU A 334 -3.91 5.61 -9.79
C LEU A 334 -4.21 6.12 -11.21
N SER A 335 -3.20 6.13 -12.07
CA SER A 335 -3.42 6.27 -13.51
C SER A 335 -4.10 5.02 -14.10
N ARG A 336 -4.65 5.16 -15.31
CA ARG A 336 -5.36 4.07 -16.01
C ARG A 336 -4.48 2.83 -16.22
N SER A 337 -3.20 3.01 -16.56
CA SER A 337 -2.25 1.92 -16.74
C SER A 337 -1.90 1.24 -15.41
N GLN A 338 -1.62 2.02 -14.37
CA GLN A 338 -1.37 1.49 -13.02
C GLN A 338 -2.57 0.68 -12.53
N PHE A 339 -3.78 1.26 -12.56
CA PHE A 339 -5.01 0.55 -12.18
C PHE A 339 -5.20 -0.75 -12.96
N HIS A 340 -4.98 -0.75 -14.27
CA HIS A 340 -5.10 -1.96 -15.08
C HIS A 340 -4.11 -3.05 -14.61
N ILE A 341 -2.83 -2.71 -14.44
CA ILE A 341 -1.78 -3.63 -13.95
C ILE A 341 -2.17 -4.21 -12.59
N GLU A 342 -2.53 -3.36 -11.62
CA GLU A 342 -3.00 -3.77 -10.29
C GLU A 342 -4.18 -4.75 -10.39
N THR A 343 -5.20 -4.43 -11.20
CA THR A 343 -6.38 -5.31 -11.34
C THR A 343 -6.03 -6.65 -11.96
N MET A 344 -5.16 -6.69 -12.98
CA MET A 344 -4.78 -7.94 -13.65
C MET A 344 -3.93 -8.84 -12.75
N ILE A 345 -3.03 -8.27 -11.93
CA ILE A 345 -2.27 -9.02 -10.93
C ILE A 345 -3.22 -9.68 -9.93
N ARG A 346 -4.20 -8.94 -9.40
CA ARG A 346 -5.14 -9.46 -8.39
C ARG A 346 -6.13 -10.49 -8.95
N LEU A 347 -6.57 -10.34 -10.21
CA LEU A 347 -7.38 -11.35 -10.89
C LEU A 347 -6.58 -12.65 -11.10
N LYS A 348 -5.37 -12.57 -11.66
CA LYS A 348 -4.53 -13.75 -11.89
C LYS A 348 -4.12 -14.45 -10.58
N GLN A 349 -3.83 -13.68 -9.53
CA GLN A 349 -3.57 -14.22 -8.18
C GLN A 349 -4.79 -14.99 -7.64
N PHE A 350 -6.00 -14.48 -7.84
CA PHE A 350 -7.23 -15.17 -7.43
C PHE A 350 -7.41 -16.49 -8.18
N GLU A 351 -7.26 -16.48 -9.52
CA GLU A 351 -7.37 -17.67 -10.37
C GLU A 351 -6.39 -18.75 -9.90
N GLN A 352 -5.10 -18.41 -9.79
CA GLN A 352 -4.04 -19.34 -9.37
C GLN A 352 -4.24 -19.87 -7.95
N GLN A 353 -4.60 -19.01 -6.98
CA GLN A 353 -4.80 -19.45 -5.59
C GLN A 353 -6.01 -20.36 -5.45
N THR A 354 -7.11 -20.09 -6.18
CA THR A 354 -8.33 -20.91 -6.13
C THR A 354 -8.07 -22.30 -6.70
N ILE A 355 -7.39 -22.38 -7.86
CA ILE A 355 -6.98 -23.65 -8.48
C ILE A 355 -6.06 -24.43 -7.54
N ALA A 356 -4.94 -23.83 -7.08
CA ALA A 356 -3.93 -24.53 -6.28
C ALA A 356 -4.51 -25.09 -4.97
N SER A 357 -5.34 -24.29 -4.26
CA SER A 357 -5.93 -24.71 -2.98
C SER A 357 -6.84 -25.94 -3.12
N PHE A 358 -7.53 -26.08 -4.25
CA PHE A 358 -8.41 -27.22 -4.51
C PHE A 358 -7.64 -28.47 -4.94
N LEU A 359 -6.62 -28.31 -5.81
CA LEU A 359 -5.78 -29.43 -6.23
C LEU A 359 -5.00 -30.03 -5.04
N ASP A 360 -4.53 -29.19 -4.12
CA ASP A 360 -3.87 -29.65 -2.90
C ASP A 360 -4.83 -30.41 -1.96
N LEU A 361 -6.09 -29.98 -1.86
CA LEU A 361 -7.12 -30.74 -1.12
C LEU A 361 -7.42 -32.09 -1.77
N ILE A 362 -7.62 -32.12 -3.09
CA ILE A 362 -8.00 -33.33 -3.82
C ILE A 362 -6.85 -34.35 -3.82
N GLU A 363 -5.60 -33.92 -3.96
CA GLU A 363 -4.49 -34.84 -3.77
C GLU A 363 -4.40 -35.34 -2.32
N LEU A 364 -4.60 -34.48 -1.33
CA LEU A 364 -4.58 -34.93 0.07
C LEU A 364 -5.64 -36.01 0.31
N ILE A 365 -6.80 -35.91 -0.36
CA ILE A 365 -7.83 -36.96 -0.38
C ILE A 365 -7.32 -38.22 -1.12
N ARG A 366 -6.87 -38.11 -2.39
CA ARG A 366 -6.34 -39.23 -3.20
C ARG A 366 -5.27 -40.00 -2.45
N SER A 367 -4.27 -39.30 -1.94
CA SER A 367 -3.19 -39.89 -1.16
C SER A 367 -3.68 -40.46 0.17
N SER A 368 -4.64 -39.83 0.87
CA SER A 368 -5.20 -40.43 2.08
C SER A 368 -5.96 -41.74 1.79
N ILE A 369 -6.65 -41.85 0.64
CA ILE A 369 -7.28 -43.09 0.17
C ILE A 369 -6.21 -44.16 -0.12
N GLN A 370 -5.20 -43.79 -0.92
CA GLN A 370 -4.11 -44.68 -1.34
C GLN A 370 -3.26 -45.16 -0.16
N THR A 371 -2.82 -44.25 0.71
CA THR A 371 -1.94 -44.55 1.85
C THR A 371 -2.62 -45.41 2.92
N ASN A 372 -3.96 -45.33 3.03
CA ASN A 372 -4.75 -46.23 3.86
C ASN A 372 -5.19 -47.52 3.15
N GLN A 373 -4.91 -47.69 1.85
CA GLN A 373 -5.27 -48.86 1.04
C GLN A 373 -6.77 -49.22 1.13
N LEU A 374 -7.64 -48.21 1.11
CA LEU A 374 -9.09 -48.37 1.26
C LEU A 374 -9.66 -49.24 0.13
N ALA A 375 -10.56 -50.16 0.44
CA ALA A 375 -11.20 -51.02 -0.56
C ALA A 375 -12.18 -50.20 -1.41
N GLU A 376 -12.11 -50.35 -2.73
CA GLU A 376 -13.09 -49.78 -3.67
C GLU A 376 -14.19 -50.81 -3.99
N GLU A 377 -15.42 -50.34 -4.21
CA GLU A 377 -16.62 -51.17 -4.39
C GLU A 377 -16.49 -52.21 -5.51
N MET A 378 -15.83 -51.84 -6.60
CA MET A 378 -15.57 -52.70 -7.76
C MET A 378 -14.30 -53.56 -7.63
N TRP A 379 -13.68 -53.62 -6.43
CA TRP A 379 -12.51 -54.44 -6.09
C TRP A 379 -11.28 -54.17 -7.00
N THR A 380 -11.21 -52.99 -7.59
CA THR A 380 -10.25 -52.51 -8.60
C THR A 380 -8.80 -52.47 -8.08
N ASN A 381 -8.60 -52.10 -6.81
CA ASN A 381 -7.28 -52.13 -6.16
C ASN A 381 -6.95 -53.44 -5.44
N ILE A 382 -7.95 -54.16 -4.90
CA ILE A 382 -7.74 -55.36 -4.09
C ILE A 382 -8.70 -56.48 -4.49
N GLY A 383 -8.19 -57.71 -4.65
CA GLY A 383 -9.00 -58.90 -4.91
C GLY A 383 -9.18 -59.77 -3.66
N PRO A 384 -10.34 -60.45 -3.50
CA PRO A 384 -10.51 -61.47 -2.47
C PRO A 384 -9.66 -62.70 -2.77
N LEU A 385 -9.21 -63.38 -1.72
CA LEU A 385 -8.48 -64.64 -1.78
C LEU A 385 -8.90 -65.55 -0.63
N SER A 386 -9.57 -66.65 -0.95
CA SER A 386 -9.79 -67.77 -0.04
C SER A 386 -8.53 -68.65 0.01
N VAL A 387 -7.99 -68.88 1.19
CA VAL A 387 -6.90 -69.84 1.41
C VAL A 387 -7.31 -70.86 2.47
N TYR A 388 -7.46 -72.11 2.05
CA TYR A 388 -7.69 -73.23 2.95
C TYR A 388 -6.41 -73.53 3.74
N ASN A 389 -6.52 -73.62 5.07
CA ASN A 389 -5.42 -74.03 5.93
C ASN A 389 -5.59 -75.52 6.28
N ASN A 390 -4.72 -76.36 5.70
CA ASN A 390 -4.70 -77.80 5.91
C ASN A 390 -4.56 -78.22 7.38
N GLU A 391 -3.81 -77.45 8.20
CA GLU A 391 -3.55 -77.79 9.61
C GLU A 391 -4.75 -77.55 10.51
N THR A 392 -5.54 -76.50 10.22
CA THR A 392 -6.72 -76.13 11.02
C THR A 392 -8.04 -76.57 10.39
N SER A 393 -8.00 -77.16 9.18
CA SER A 393 -9.14 -77.52 8.35
C SER A 393 -10.16 -76.39 8.21
N LYS A 394 -9.66 -75.16 8.04
CA LYS A 394 -10.47 -73.93 7.97
C LYS A 394 -10.10 -73.09 6.78
N TRP A 395 -11.12 -72.55 6.13
CA TRP A 395 -10.96 -71.47 5.14
C TRP A 395 -10.58 -70.18 5.84
N SER A 396 -9.55 -69.51 5.33
CA SER A 396 -9.17 -68.16 5.70
C SER A 396 -9.43 -67.22 4.53
N PHE A 397 -10.17 -66.14 4.79
CA PHE A 397 -10.40 -65.08 3.81
C PHE A 397 -9.32 -64.01 3.97
N ARG A 398 -8.68 -63.61 2.87
CA ARG A 398 -7.67 -62.55 2.78
C ARG A 398 -7.96 -61.65 1.59
N PHE A 399 -7.40 -60.45 1.58
CA PHE A 399 -7.30 -59.62 0.38
C PHE A 399 -5.86 -59.63 -0.13
N ARG A 400 -5.69 -59.52 -1.45
CA ARG A 400 -4.41 -59.21 -2.09
C ARG A 400 -4.56 -57.97 -2.97
N PRO A 401 -3.52 -57.15 -3.13
CA PRO A 401 -3.50 -56.11 -4.16
C PRO A 401 -3.71 -56.71 -5.55
N ARG A 402 -4.41 -55.98 -6.43
CA ARG A 402 -4.65 -56.40 -7.81
C ARG A 402 -3.41 -56.12 -8.68
N ASN A 403 -3.10 -57.07 -9.57
CA ASN A 403 -2.07 -56.95 -10.60
C ASN A 403 -2.71 -56.79 -11.98
N PHE A 404 -2.07 -56.02 -12.87
CA PHE A 404 -2.51 -55.84 -14.26
C PHE A 404 -1.61 -56.59 -15.24
N TYR A 405 -2.22 -57.28 -16.22
CA TYR A 405 -1.71 -58.05 -17.37
C TYR A 405 -0.39 -58.87 -17.26
N THR A 406 0.71 -58.29 -16.82
CA THR A 406 2.08 -58.86 -16.91
C THR A 406 2.76 -59.08 -15.56
N ASN A 407 2.03 -58.98 -14.45
CA ASN A 407 2.55 -58.96 -13.06
C ASN A 407 3.57 -57.83 -12.75
N SER A 408 4.01 -57.05 -13.74
CA SER A 408 4.94 -55.93 -13.59
C SER A 408 4.31 -54.65 -13.02
N CYS A 409 2.97 -54.56 -12.97
CA CYS A 409 2.26 -53.46 -12.34
C CYS A 409 1.20 -53.97 -11.36
N SER A 410 1.28 -53.50 -10.12
CA SER A 410 0.39 -53.85 -9.01
C SER A 410 -0.05 -52.63 -8.23
N CYS A 411 -1.28 -52.62 -7.74
CA CYS A 411 -1.78 -51.59 -6.81
C CYS A 411 -1.05 -51.58 -5.46
N ALA A 412 -0.29 -52.64 -5.16
CA ALA A 412 0.68 -52.70 -4.08
C ALA A 412 1.86 -51.72 -4.26
N ILE A 413 2.20 -51.42 -5.52
CA ILE A 413 3.39 -50.65 -5.92
C ILE A 413 2.98 -49.24 -6.35
N SER A 414 2.14 -49.13 -7.38
CA SER A 414 1.76 -47.86 -7.99
C SER A 414 0.25 -47.76 -8.21
N ASN A 415 -0.29 -46.55 -8.04
CA ASN A 415 -1.64 -46.18 -8.44
C ASN A 415 -1.70 -45.72 -9.91
N GLU A 416 -0.57 -45.66 -10.62
CA GLU A 416 -0.51 -45.35 -12.07
C GLU A 416 -0.66 -46.61 -12.94
N CYS A 417 -0.86 -47.79 -12.33
CA CYS A 417 -1.18 -48.99 -13.07
C CYS A 417 -2.52 -48.80 -13.79
N ILE A 418 -2.53 -48.99 -15.11
CA ILE A 418 -3.69 -48.80 -15.97
C ILE A 418 -3.96 -49.98 -16.88
N ARG A 419 -5.21 -50.12 -17.30
CA ARG A 419 -5.70 -51.05 -18.33
C ARG A 419 -6.84 -50.41 -19.11
N PRO A 420 -6.93 -50.59 -20.44
CA PRO A 420 -8.07 -50.08 -21.20
C PRO A 420 -9.40 -50.65 -20.68
N VAL A 421 -10.39 -49.76 -20.57
CA VAL A 421 -11.80 -50.12 -20.36
C VAL A 421 -12.38 -50.60 -21.69
N GLY A 422 -13.33 -51.52 -21.63
CA GLY A 422 -13.93 -52.12 -22.82
C GLY A 422 -15.11 -53.01 -22.50
N PHE A 423 -15.56 -53.75 -23.51
CA PHE A 423 -16.62 -54.74 -23.41
C PHE A 423 -16.01 -56.15 -23.43
N TYR A 424 -16.46 -56.98 -22.50
CA TYR A 424 -16.04 -58.36 -22.31
C TYR A 424 -17.23 -59.32 -22.46
N PHE A 425 -16.94 -60.62 -22.67
CA PHE A 425 -17.95 -61.68 -22.61
C PHE A 425 -18.01 -62.30 -21.20
N GLN A 426 -19.09 -63.01 -20.85
CA GLN A 426 -19.20 -63.70 -19.56
C GLN A 426 -18.10 -64.75 -19.36
N ILE A 427 -17.58 -65.34 -20.44
CA ILE A 427 -16.48 -66.32 -20.41
C ILE A 427 -15.09 -65.69 -20.20
N ASP A 428 -14.96 -64.37 -20.26
CA ASP A 428 -13.69 -63.70 -20.07
C ASP A 428 -13.28 -63.70 -18.60
N THR A 429 -11.98 -63.51 -18.37
CA THR A 429 -11.43 -63.37 -17.03
C THR A 429 -10.91 -61.96 -16.79
N ILE A 430 -10.61 -61.65 -15.54
CA ILE A 430 -9.81 -60.49 -15.14
C ILE A 430 -8.45 -60.39 -15.87
N HIS A 431 -7.98 -61.43 -16.55
CA HIS A 431 -6.73 -61.40 -17.33
C HIS A 431 -6.94 -61.31 -18.86
N SER A 432 -8.17 -61.46 -19.37
CA SER A 432 -8.50 -61.30 -20.79
C SER A 432 -8.24 -59.87 -21.31
N THR A 433 -7.95 -59.71 -22.59
CA THR A 433 -8.08 -58.40 -23.26
C THR A 433 -9.55 -58.12 -23.55
N PRO A 434 -10.03 -56.86 -23.49
CA PRO A 434 -11.40 -56.52 -23.88
C PRO A 434 -11.63 -56.86 -25.36
N ASN A 435 -12.82 -57.36 -25.69
CA ASN A 435 -13.20 -57.68 -27.06
C ASN A 435 -13.39 -56.42 -27.91
N ILE A 436 -13.88 -55.34 -27.28
CA ILE A 436 -13.93 -53.98 -27.85
C ILE A 436 -13.42 -53.01 -26.80
N THR A 437 -12.39 -52.22 -27.11
CA THR A 437 -11.90 -51.14 -26.24
C THR A 437 -12.75 -49.88 -26.38
N VAL A 438 -12.84 -49.08 -25.31
CA VAL A 438 -13.35 -47.70 -25.37
C VAL A 438 -12.16 -46.73 -25.46
N PRO A 439 -11.91 -46.09 -26.62
CA PRO A 439 -10.86 -45.08 -26.78
C PRO A 439 -10.82 -44.04 -25.65
N GLY A 440 -9.63 -43.79 -25.13
CA GLY A 440 -9.39 -42.81 -24.07
C GLY A 440 -9.71 -43.27 -22.64
N LEU A 441 -10.49 -44.33 -22.42
CA LEU A 441 -10.86 -44.78 -21.08
C LEU A 441 -9.93 -45.86 -20.53
N VAL A 442 -9.44 -45.63 -19.31
CA VAL A 442 -8.59 -46.57 -18.57
C VAL A 442 -9.12 -46.82 -17.16
N LEU A 443 -9.07 -48.08 -16.73
CA LEU A 443 -9.24 -48.47 -15.34
C LEU A 443 -7.87 -48.46 -14.67
N SER A 444 -7.83 -47.91 -13.47
CA SER A 444 -6.68 -47.90 -12.59
C SER A 444 -7.03 -48.54 -11.23
N CYS A 445 -6.18 -48.35 -10.23
CA CYS A 445 -6.38 -48.91 -8.89
C CYS A 445 -7.56 -48.26 -8.16
N TYR A 446 -7.82 -46.97 -8.37
CA TYR A 446 -8.92 -46.23 -7.75
C TYR A 446 -9.72 -45.51 -8.84
N ALA A 447 -11.02 -45.32 -8.65
CA ALA A 447 -11.90 -44.69 -9.64
C ALA A 447 -11.48 -43.24 -9.94
N ILE A 448 -10.99 -42.49 -8.95
CA ILE A 448 -10.45 -41.14 -9.16
C ILE A 448 -9.16 -41.14 -10.00
N ASP A 449 -8.28 -42.12 -9.82
CA ASP A 449 -7.08 -42.26 -10.64
C ASP A 449 -7.43 -42.74 -12.06
N SER A 450 -8.41 -43.64 -12.18
CA SER A 450 -8.99 -44.12 -13.45
C SER A 450 -9.55 -42.95 -14.27
N LEU A 451 -10.34 -42.09 -13.62
CA LEU A 451 -10.89 -40.88 -14.24
C LEU A 451 -9.78 -39.93 -14.69
N LEU A 452 -8.86 -39.55 -13.80
CA LEU A 452 -7.85 -38.54 -14.08
C LEU A 452 -6.85 -38.98 -15.17
N LEU A 453 -6.53 -40.27 -15.26
CA LEU A 453 -5.66 -40.84 -16.29
C LEU A 453 -6.37 -41.10 -17.64
N SER A 454 -7.71 -41.05 -17.67
CA SER A 454 -8.50 -41.17 -18.90
C SER A 454 -8.57 -39.85 -19.69
N THR A 455 -9.00 -39.94 -20.95
CA THR A 455 -9.35 -38.80 -21.82
C THR A 455 -10.85 -38.82 -22.15
N LEU A 456 -11.36 -37.75 -22.78
CA LEU A 456 -12.75 -37.68 -23.23
C LEU A 456 -12.91 -38.04 -24.73
N GLU A 457 -11.91 -38.66 -25.34
CA GLU A 457 -11.78 -38.84 -26.80
C GLU A 457 -13.02 -39.52 -27.42
N CYS A 458 -13.48 -40.63 -26.83
CA CYS A 458 -14.68 -41.34 -27.28
C CYS A 458 -15.93 -40.43 -27.33
N PHE A 459 -16.08 -39.53 -26.36
CA PHE A 459 -17.28 -38.67 -26.26
C PHE A 459 -17.27 -37.50 -27.25
N TYR A 460 -16.20 -37.30 -28.00
CA TYR A 460 -16.15 -36.41 -29.15
C TYR A 460 -16.39 -37.12 -30.50
N ASP A 461 -16.38 -38.47 -30.54
CA ASP A 461 -16.58 -39.26 -31.76
C ASP A 461 -17.96 -39.98 -31.76
N GLU A 462 -18.80 -39.60 -32.72
CA GLU A 462 -20.11 -40.21 -33.00
C GLU A 462 -20.02 -41.73 -33.22
N LYS A 463 -18.94 -42.23 -33.84
CA LYS A 463 -18.73 -43.68 -34.01
C LYS A 463 -18.46 -44.38 -32.69
N CYS A 464 -17.71 -43.75 -31.79
CA CYS A 464 -17.38 -44.33 -30.50
C CYS A 464 -18.61 -44.35 -29.58
N ILE A 465 -19.40 -43.28 -29.57
CA ILE A 465 -20.69 -43.23 -28.87
C ILE A 465 -21.63 -44.33 -29.38
N LYS A 466 -21.68 -44.55 -30.71
CA LYS A 466 -22.43 -45.66 -31.28
C LYS A 466 -21.95 -47.03 -30.78
N ILE A 467 -20.63 -47.25 -30.65
CA ILE A 467 -20.08 -48.48 -30.05
C ILE A 467 -20.61 -48.69 -28.63
N LEU A 468 -20.73 -47.63 -27.82
CA LEU A 468 -21.30 -47.75 -26.47
C LEU A 468 -22.78 -48.19 -26.51
N ILE A 469 -23.59 -47.58 -27.37
CA ILE A 469 -25.02 -47.94 -27.51
C ILE A 469 -25.20 -49.35 -28.08
N ASP A 470 -24.43 -49.73 -29.10
CA ASP A 470 -24.52 -51.04 -29.75
C ASP A 470 -24.06 -52.19 -28.83
N ASN A 471 -23.26 -51.91 -27.79
CA ASN A 471 -22.77 -52.89 -26.79
C ASN A 471 -23.39 -52.68 -25.40
N TYR A 472 -24.63 -52.16 -25.36
CA TYR A 472 -25.35 -51.90 -24.12
C TYR A 472 -25.62 -53.16 -23.28
N ASP A 473 -26.19 -54.20 -23.90
CA ASP A 473 -26.58 -55.43 -23.23
C ASP A 473 -25.37 -56.37 -23.04
N PHE A 474 -25.49 -57.35 -22.16
CA PHE A 474 -24.54 -58.44 -22.00
C PHE A 474 -24.80 -59.54 -23.03
N ASP A 475 -23.83 -60.45 -23.18
CA ASP A 475 -24.00 -61.68 -23.95
C ASP A 475 -25.03 -62.65 -23.34
N VAL A 476 -25.42 -62.40 -22.08
CA VAL A 476 -26.58 -63.00 -21.40
C VAL A 476 -27.74 -62.00 -21.37
N VAL A 477 -28.81 -62.32 -22.10
CA VAL A 477 -29.98 -61.45 -22.28
C VAL A 477 -30.70 -61.18 -20.95
N GLY A 478 -30.98 -59.90 -20.68
CA GLY A 478 -31.92 -59.47 -19.63
C GLY A 478 -31.30 -58.89 -18.36
N LEU A 479 -29.96 -58.81 -18.27
CA LEU A 479 -29.24 -58.30 -17.09
C LEU A 479 -29.36 -56.77 -16.88
N VAL A 480 -29.72 -56.03 -17.93
CA VAL A 480 -29.88 -54.58 -17.91
C VAL A 480 -31.32 -54.17 -18.22
N ARG A 481 -31.73 -53.02 -17.68
CA ARG A 481 -33.06 -52.45 -17.97
C ARG A 481 -33.10 -51.96 -19.42
N PRO A 482 -34.27 -51.79 -20.06
CA PRO A 482 -34.34 -51.13 -21.36
C PRO A 482 -33.76 -49.70 -21.28
N LEU A 483 -32.79 -49.39 -22.13
CA LEU A 483 -32.12 -48.08 -22.16
C LEU A 483 -33.11 -46.94 -22.50
N ASP A 484 -32.99 -45.80 -21.84
CA ASP A 484 -33.84 -44.63 -22.13
C ASP A 484 -33.63 -44.16 -23.59
N ASN A 485 -34.73 -43.94 -24.31
CA ASN A 485 -34.72 -43.47 -25.70
C ASN A 485 -33.89 -42.18 -25.91
N ARG A 486 -33.71 -41.35 -24.87
CA ARG A 486 -32.85 -40.17 -24.89
C ARG A 486 -31.37 -40.54 -24.85
N ALA A 487 -30.99 -41.54 -24.05
CA ALA A 487 -29.61 -42.03 -23.99
C ALA A 487 -29.19 -42.69 -25.32
N VAL A 488 -30.11 -43.39 -26.01
CA VAL A 488 -29.91 -43.89 -27.38
C VAL A 488 -29.63 -42.76 -28.39
N GLN A 489 -30.14 -41.54 -28.13
CA GLN A 489 -30.00 -40.37 -29.00
C GLN A 489 -28.96 -39.35 -28.49
N ILE A 490 -28.10 -39.74 -27.54
CA ILE A 490 -27.11 -38.85 -26.93
C ILE A 490 -26.11 -38.32 -27.98
N LYS A 491 -25.72 -37.06 -27.83
CA LYS A 491 -24.89 -36.35 -28.81
C LYS A 491 -23.43 -36.23 -28.38
N PRO A 492 -22.47 -36.28 -29.32
CA PRO A 492 -21.08 -35.99 -29.03
C PRO A 492 -20.88 -34.60 -28.43
N LEU A 493 -19.86 -34.49 -27.56
CA LEU A 493 -19.34 -33.22 -27.06
C LEU A 493 -18.88 -32.32 -28.22
N ARG A 494 -18.95 -31.00 -28.01
CA ARG A 494 -18.62 -30.01 -29.05
C ARG A 494 -17.19 -29.52 -28.92
N HIS A 495 -16.27 -30.09 -29.71
CA HIS A 495 -14.86 -29.69 -29.69
C HIS A 495 -14.64 -28.19 -29.96
N LYS A 496 -15.44 -27.56 -30.84
CA LYS A 496 -15.30 -26.13 -31.23
C LYS A 496 -15.42 -25.12 -30.08
N THR A 497 -15.93 -25.52 -28.92
CA THR A 497 -16.07 -24.66 -27.73
C THR A 497 -14.98 -24.89 -26.67
N SER A 498 -14.13 -25.90 -26.82
CA SER A 498 -13.06 -26.21 -25.87
C SER A 498 -11.71 -25.67 -26.33
N ARG A 499 -10.83 -25.32 -25.38
CA ARG A 499 -9.39 -25.10 -25.61
C ARG A 499 -8.56 -26.37 -25.48
N PHE A 500 -9.15 -27.46 -25.01
CA PHE A 500 -8.49 -28.76 -24.81
C PHE A 500 -8.77 -29.67 -26.01
N TYR A 501 -7.82 -30.51 -26.36
CA TYR A 501 -8.00 -31.50 -27.43
C TYR A 501 -8.77 -32.72 -26.90
N PRO A 502 -9.44 -33.52 -27.76
CA PRO A 502 -10.21 -34.68 -27.30
C PRO A 502 -9.37 -35.72 -26.54
N ASN A 503 -8.08 -35.83 -26.88
CA ASN A 503 -7.10 -36.72 -26.26
C ASN A 503 -6.34 -36.09 -25.08
N THR A 504 -6.70 -34.89 -24.64
CA THR A 504 -6.17 -34.30 -23.39
C THR A 504 -6.66 -35.12 -22.20
N THR A 505 -5.78 -35.37 -21.22
CA THR A 505 -6.16 -36.12 -20.00
C THR A 505 -7.16 -35.33 -19.17
N ILE A 506 -8.08 -36.04 -18.51
CA ILE A 506 -9.03 -35.40 -17.60
C ILE A 506 -8.29 -34.76 -16.43
N ASN A 507 -7.13 -35.29 -16.02
CA ASN A 507 -6.23 -34.61 -15.08
C ASN A 507 -5.82 -33.20 -15.52
N GLU A 508 -5.49 -32.98 -16.80
CA GLU A 508 -5.14 -31.65 -17.30
C GLU A 508 -6.35 -30.69 -17.30
N ILE A 509 -7.53 -31.17 -17.69
CA ILE A 509 -8.78 -30.38 -17.66
C ILE A 509 -9.16 -30.05 -16.20
N PHE A 510 -9.07 -31.05 -15.32
CA PHE A 510 -9.30 -30.96 -13.88
C PHE A 510 -8.29 -30.03 -13.17
N SER A 511 -7.03 -30.02 -13.62
CA SER A 511 -5.99 -29.10 -13.11
C SER A 511 -6.36 -27.62 -13.30
N GLN A 512 -7.37 -27.34 -14.10
CA GLN A 512 -7.92 -26.01 -14.38
C GLN A 512 -9.34 -25.84 -13.80
N LEU A 513 -9.77 -26.70 -12.87
CA LEU A 513 -11.13 -26.75 -12.31
C LEU A 513 -12.22 -26.98 -13.38
N PHE A 514 -11.89 -27.69 -14.46
CA PHE A 514 -12.70 -27.76 -15.68
C PHE A 514 -12.99 -26.38 -16.31
N ILE A 515 -12.18 -25.33 -16.06
CA ILE A 515 -12.42 -24.00 -16.61
C ILE A 515 -11.73 -23.85 -17.97
N GLU A 516 -12.55 -23.60 -18.99
CA GLU A 516 -12.12 -23.21 -20.34
C GLU A 516 -11.49 -21.82 -20.28
N ASN A 517 -12.23 -20.81 -19.83
CA ASN A 517 -11.78 -19.43 -19.82
C ASN A 517 -12.35 -18.65 -18.63
N TRP A 518 -11.57 -17.70 -18.13
CA TRP A 518 -12.02 -16.71 -17.14
C TRP A 518 -12.48 -15.44 -17.85
N ILE A 519 -13.77 -15.13 -17.77
CA ILE A 519 -14.36 -13.89 -18.29
C ILE A 519 -14.17 -12.81 -17.23
N ASN A 520 -13.19 -11.93 -17.44
CA ASN A 520 -12.83 -10.88 -16.49
C ASN A 520 -12.98 -9.47 -17.08
N SER A 521 -13.21 -8.47 -16.22
CA SER A 521 -13.18 -7.06 -16.59
C SER A 521 -12.83 -6.17 -15.40
N SER A 522 -12.25 -4.99 -15.67
CA SER A 522 -12.01 -3.96 -14.66
C SER A 522 -12.51 -2.59 -15.13
N ASN A 523 -13.12 -1.82 -14.22
CA ASN A 523 -13.81 -0.57 -14.53
C ASN A 523 -13.11 0.63 -13.89
N PHE A 524 -12.19 1.24 -14.64
CA PHE A 524 -11.43 2.41 -14.19
C PHE A 524 -12.30 3.64 -13.88
N THR A 525 -13.42 3.82 -14.57
CA THR A 525 -14.36 4.93 -14.30
C THR A 525 -15.06 4.74 -12.96
N SER A 526 -15.51 3.51 -12.64
CA SER A 526 -16.02 3.15 -11.31
C SER A 526 -14.93 3.29 -10.24
N TYR A 527 -13.67 3.00 -10.57
CA TYR A 527 -12.55 3.24 -9.66
C TYR A 527 -12.38 4.73 -9.35
N TYR A 528 -12.17 5.57 -10.37
CA TYR A 528 -11.84 6.98 -10.18
C TYR A 528 -12.97 7.75 -9.47
N THR A 529 -14.23 7.49 -9.85
CA THR A 529 -15.41 8.10 -9.21
C THR A 529 -15.61 7.69 -7.75
N ARG A 530 -14.99 6.60 -7.29
CA ARG A 530 -15.02 6.14 -5.88
C ARG A 530 -13.80 6.58 -5.09
N CYS A 531 -12.61 6.61 -5.69
CA CYS A 531 -11.44 7.29 -5.13
C CYS A 531 -11.79 8.77 -4.85
N ALA A 532 -12.50 9.41 -5.79
CA ALA A 532 -13.08 10.75 -5.66
C ALA A 532 -12.11 11.75 -5.00
N PRO A 533 -10.99 12.10 -5.68
CA PRO A 533 -9.96 12.93 -5.08
C PRO A 533 -10.51 14.32 -4.73
N SER A 534 -10.30 14.75 -3.49
CA SER A 534 -10.80 16.05 -3.00
C SER A 534 -10.05 17.22 -3.68
N GLN A 535 -8.77 17.00 -3.98
CA GLN A 535 -7.91 17.91 -4.70
C GLN A 535 -6.75 17.14 -5.37
N CYS A 536 -6.20 17.72 -6.44
CA CYS A 536 -4.90 17.36 -6.99
C CYS A 536 -3.92 18.53 -6.79
N THR A 537 -2.69 18.24 -6.40
CA THR A 537 -1.59 19.20 -6.29
C THR A 537 -0.47 18.84 -7.25
N TYR A 538 0.15 19.83 -7.90
CA TYR A 538 1.35 19.65 -8.71
C TYR A 538 2.27 20.88 -8.60
N THR A 539 3.57 20.71 -8.80
CA THR A 539 4.54 21.81 -8.65
C THR A 539 5.02 22.35 -9.99
N VAL A 540 5.02 23.68 -10.12
CA VAL A 540 5.53 24.40 -11.30
C VAL A 540 6.54 25.47 -10.89
N ARG A 541 7.58 25.68 -11.71
CA ARG A 541 8.62 26.70 -11.48
C ARG A 541 8.16 28.04 -12.08
N LYS A 542 7.80 29.01 -11.24
CA LYS A 542 7.35 30.36 -11.67
C LYS A 542 8.28 31.46 -11.14
N ARG A 543 8.40 32.56 -11.86
CA ARG A 543 9.03 33.81 -11.37
C ARG A 543 8.09 34.53 -10.38
N PHE A 544 8.63 35.47 -9.61
CA PHE A 544 7.84 36.36 -8.75
C PHE A 544 6.76 37.13 -9.52
N ASP A 545 5.70 37.52 -8.82
CA ASP A 545 4.66 38.38 -9.38
C ASP A 545 5.16 39.82 -9.51
N ILE A 546 4.76 40.53 -10.58
CA ILE A 546 5.20 41.90 -10.86
C ILE A 546 4.79 42.84 -9.72
N ALA A 547 3.60 42.66 -9.13
CA ALA A 547 3.15 43.47 -8.00
C ALA A 547 4.03 43.27 -6.76
N TYR A 548 4.45 42.03 -6.49
CA TYR A 548 5.35 41.69 -5.38
C TYR A 548 6.76 42.26 -5.60
N MET A 549 7.27 42.20 -6.83
CA MET A 549 8.56 42.80 -7.22
C MET A 549 8.56 44.31 -6.98
N LEU A 550 7.50 45.01 -7.42
CA LEU A 550 7.37 46.46 -7.27
C LEU A 550 7.25 46.88 -5.79
N ALA A 551 6.52 46.14 -4.96
CA ALA A 551 6.41 46.42 -3.54
C ALA A 551 7.76 46.34 -2.81
N ILE A 552 8.56 45.30 -3.08
CA ILE A 552 9.91 45.14 -2.52
C ILE A 552 10.85 46.27 -2.98
N MET A 553 10.80 46.64 -4.25
CA MET A 553 11.62 47.73 -4.80
C MET A 553 11.29 49.09 -4.17
N LEU A 554 10.01 49.40 -3.98
CA LEU A 554 9.56 50.63 -3.32
C LEU A 554 9.96 50.64 -1.83
N GLY A 555 9.80 49.52 -1.12
CA GLY A 555 10.25 49.39 0.26
C GLY A 555 11.77 49.58 0.41
N PHE A 556 12.56 48.94 -0.44
CA PHE A 556 14.01 49.09 -0.45
C PHE A 556 14.45 50.53 -0.77
N TYR A 557 13.83 51.17 -1.77
CA TYR A 557 14.08 52.58 -2.09
C TYR A 557 13.79 53.49 -0.89
N GLY A 558 12.62 53.33 -0.25
CA GLY A 558 12.23 54.12 0.92
C GLY A 558 13.19 53.96 2.11
N GLY A 559 13.55 52.72 2.43
CA GLY A 559 14.46 52.41 3.54
C GLY A 559 15.89 52.91 3.31
N LEU A 560 16.45 52.63 2.12
CA LEU A 560 17.81 53.03 1.79
C LEU A 560 17.94 54.54 1.67
N SER A 561 16.94 55.24 1.10
CA SER A 561 16.93 56.70 1.03
C SER A 561 16.99 57.35 2.42
N ALA A 562 16.14 56.91 3.36
CA ALA A 562 16.10 57.48 4.71
C ALA A 562 17.42 57.29 5.49
N ILE A 563 18.11 56.16 5.30
CA ILE A 563 19.42 55.91 5.91
C ILE A 563 20.52 56.76 5.25
N LEU A 564 20.54 56.84 3.92
CA LEU A 564 21.53 57.63 3.18
C LEU A 564 21.37 59.14 3.45
N GLU A 565 20.15 59.63 3.66
CA GLU A 565 19.89 61.03 4.05
C GLU A 565 20.57 61.41 5.38
N ILE A 566 20.63 60.49 6.34
CA ILE A 566 21.25 60.72 7.65
C ILE A 566 22.77 60.58 7.58
N ILE A 567 23.27 59.57 6.85
CA ILE A 567 24.68 59.14 6.92
C ILE A 567 25.58 59.87 5.91
N LEU A 568 25.09 60.23 4.72
CA LEU A 568 25.96 60.81 3.68
C LEU A 568 26.51 62.20 4.00
N PRO A 569 25.75 63.18 4.53
CA PRO A 569 26.28 64.50 4.85
C PRO A 569 27.49 64.48 5.81
N PRO A 570 27.46 63.77 6.97
CA PRO A 570 28.64 63.70 7.84
C PRO A 570 29.78 62.87 7.24
N LEU A 571 29.52 61.77 6.53
CA LEU A 571 30.58 60.97 5.89
C LEU A 571 31.36 61.77 4.83
N VAL A 572 30.68 62.55 3.99
CA VAL A 572 31.35 63.36 2.97
C VAL A 572 32.14 64.51 3.61
N LYS A 573 31.67 65.08 4.72
CA LYS A 573 32.38 66.11 5.51
C LYS A 573 33.65 65.57 6.18
N ILE A 574 33.61 64.38 6.77
CA ILE A 574 34.80 63.71 7.35
C ILE A 574 35.78 63.33 6.24
N GLY A 575 35.27 62.80 5.12
CA GLY A 575 36.08 62.42 3.96
C GLY A 575 36.80 63.61 3.31
N SER A 576 36.14 64.76 3.16
CA SER A 576 36.76 65.96 2.60
C SER A 576 37.84 66.54 3.52
N GLN A 577 37.63 66.53 4.84
CA GLN A 577 38.63 66.95 5.83
C GLN A 577 39.92 66.11 5.76
N GLN A 578 39.81 64.78 5.70
CA GLN A 578 40.98 63.90 5.54
C GLN A 578 41.67 64.06 4.18
N TRP A 579 40.92 64.37 3.11
CA TRP A 579 41.49 64.63 1.78
C TRP A 579 42.22 65.97 1.69
N SER A 580 41.77 66.97 2.45
CA SER A 580 42.44 68.27 2.60
C SER A 580 43.81 68.12 3.27
N GLN A 581 43.88 67.37 4.38
CA GLN A 581 45.14 67.12 5.10
C GLN A 581 46.20 66.38 4.27
N ARG A 582 45.82 65.57 3.28
CA ARG A 582 46.76 64.82 2.42
C ARG A 582 47.39 65.63 1.28
N LYS A 583 47.05 66.92 1.11
CA LYS A 583 47.50 67.74 -0.04
C LYS A 583 48.63 68.73 0.23
N ASN A 584 49.12 68.86 1.46
CA ASN A 584 50.22 69.79 1.81
C ASN A 584 51.50 69.03 2.22
N PRO A 585 52.57 69.03 1.39
CA PRO A 585 53.88 68.54 1.77
C PRO A 585 54.84 69.67 2.21
N ILE A 586 55.33 69.55 3.45
CA ILE A 586 56.69 69.89 3.95
C ILE A 586 57.17 71.37 3.88
N HIS A 587 57.59 71.90 5.04
CA HIS A 587 58.89 72.59 5.14
C HIS A 587 59.57 72.32 6.49
N LEU A 588 60.87 72.04 6.45
CA LEU A 588 61.77 71.96 7.61
C LEU A 588 62.15 73.37 8.09
N ASP A 589 62.44 73.51 9.38
CA ASP A 589 63.78 73.96 9.79
C ASP A 589 64.22 73.31 11.13
N ASN A 590 65.53 73.24 11.36
CA ASN A 590 66.17 72.57 12.49
C ASN A 590 66.69 73.55 13.55
N SER A 591 66.61 73.15 14.83
CA SER A 591 67.63 73.53 15.82
C SER A 591 67.73 72.44 16.88
N ASN A 592 68.81 71.65 16.82
CA ASN A 592 69.13 70.65 17.84
C ASN A 592 69.73 71.34 19.07
N GLU A 593 69.39 70.86 20.27
CA GLU A 593 70.37 70.80 21.35
C GLU A 593 70.28 69.44 22.04
N VAL A 594 71.44 68.91 22.41
CA VAL A 594 71.65 67.52 22.82
C VAL A 594 71.98 67.47 24.29
N THR A 595 71.37 66.54 25.04
CA THR A 595 72.08 65.86 26.13
C THR A 595 71.48 64.48 26.39
N THR A 596 72.37 63.52 26.62
CA THR A 596 72.09 62.09 26.84
C THR A 596 71.85 61.80 28.33
N ASP A 597 71.12 60.72 28.65
CA ASP A 597 71.74 59.54 29.30
C ASP A 597 70.75 58.42 29.76
N THR A 598 71.17 57.18 29.47
CA THR A 598 71.09 55.95 30.31
C THR A 598 69.73 55.32 30.70
N ILE A 599 69.29 54.32 29.91
CA ILE A 599 69.28 52.87 30.23
C ILE A 599 69.14 52.48 31.73
N THR A 600 68.26 51.59 32.22
CA THR A 600 67.13 50.76 31.72
C THR A 600 66.44 50.14 32.95
N HIS A 601 65.15 49.75 32.90
CA HIS A 601 64.64 48.42 33.33
C HIS A 601 63.10 48.28 33.23
N THR A 602 62.65 47.21 32.56
CA THR A 602 61.36 46.49 32.67
C THR A 602 60.01 47.20 32.37
N PRO A 603 59.03 46.49 31.76
CA PRO A 603 57.79 47.10 31.28
C PRO A 603 56.68 47.16 32.33
N SER A 604 56.00 48.30 32.42
CA SER A 604 54.65 48.42 32.98
C SER A 604 53.82 49.34 32.08
N SER A 605 52.56 48.98 31.83
CA SER A 605 51.70 49.69 30.88
C SER A 605 50.80 50.73 31.56
N PRO A 606 50.78 51.96 31.05
CA PRO A 606 49.61 52.83 31.09
C PRO A 606 49.11 53.09 29.66
N SER A 607 47.86 53.41 29.35
CA SER A 607 46.56 53.33 30.03
C SER A 607 45.61 53.99 29.03
N SER A 608 44.52 53.34 28.65
CA SER A 608 43.58 53.84 27.65
C SER A 608 42.77 55.04 28.15
N LYS A 609 43.02 56.25 27.63
CA LYS A 609 42.16 57.44 27.83
C LYS A 609 42.11 58.34 26.59
N GLU A 610 41.61 57.81 25.47
CA GLU A 610 41.35 58.62 24.26
C GLU A 610 40.00 58.33 23.58
N THR A 611 39.34 57.21 23.90
CA THR A 611 38.05 56.82 23.32
C THR A 611 36.81 57.48 23.95
N ASP A 612 36.89 58.01 25.17
CA ASP A 612 35.71 58.50 25.92
C ASP A 612 35.16 59.87 25.46
N ARG A 613 35.98 60.72 24.82
CA ARG A 613 35.51 62.06 24.40
C ARG A 613 34.54 62.02 23.22
N SER A 614 34.72 61.09 22.29
CA SER A 614 33.90 61.02 21.07
C SER A 614 32.42 60.67 21.36
N CYS A 615 32.15 59.80 22.33
CA CYS A 615 30.78 59.43 22.71
C CYS A 615 30.02 60.55 23.43
N LEU A 616 30.74 61.44 24.14
CA LEU A 616 30.14 62.45 25.00
C LEU A 616 29.69 63.70 24.22
N ASP A 617 30.33 63.99 23.09
CA ASP A 617 29.94 65.09 22.20
C ASP A 617 28.75 64.69 21.30
N ILE A 618 28.75 63.46 20.73
CA ILE A 618 27.60 62.93 19.96
C ILE A 618 26.32 62.89 20.83
N SER A 619 26.45 62.54 22.11
CA SER A 619 25.36 62.56 23.09
C SER A 619 24.73 63.96 23.24
N LYS A 620 25.55 65.02 23.35
CA LYS A 620 25.07 66.40 23.46
C LYS A 620 24.40 66.90 22.19
N GLU A 621 24.94 66.53 21.02
CA GLU A 621 24.41 66.91 19.70
C GLU A 621 23.06 66.24 19.41
N LEU A 622 22.83 65.02 19.93
CA LEU A 622 21.52 64.36 19.92
C LEU A 622 20.52 65.00 20.90
N LEU A 623 20.98 65.50 22.05
CA LEU A 623 20.12 66.12 23.07
C LEU A 623 19.59 67.52 22.70
N SER A 624 20.26 68.23 21.78
CA SER A 624 19.84 69.53 21.23
C SER A 624 19.09 69.43 19.90
N SER A 625 18.95 68.23 19.33
CA SER A 625 18.32 68.04 18.02
C SER A 625 16.82 68.35 18.04
N ASN A 626 16.36 69.16 17.08
CA ASN A 626 14.96 69.46 16.82
C ASN A 626 14.62 69.06 15.38
N LEU A 627 13.78 68.02 15.20
CA LEU A 627 13.32 67.54 13.89
C LEU A 627 12.10 68.31 13.34
N PHE A 628 11.48 69.18 14.13
CA PHE A 628 10.21 69.84 13.82
C PHE A 628 10.32 71.36 13.85
N VAL A 629 11.42 71.89 13.32
CA VAL A 629 11.70 73.34 13.21
C VAL A 629 10.61 74.03 12.38
N SER A 630 10.06 75.12 12.91
CA SER A 630 9.16 76.03 12.18
C SER A 630 9.93 77.02 11.29
N GLU A 631 9.37 77.37 10.12
CA GLU A 631 9.89 78.47 9.27
C GLU A 631 8.87 79.63 9.24
N PRO A 632 9.24 80.86 9.66
CA PRO A 632 10.48 81.23 10.34
C PRO A 632 10.59 80.61 11.75
N PRO A 633 11.81 80.42 12.29
CA PRO A 633 12.03 79.78 13.58
C PRO A 633 11.33 80.51 14.73
N SER A 634 10.62 79.76 15.57
CA SER A 634 9.85 80.34 16.68
C SER A 634 10.75 81.06 17.69
N THR A 635 10.59 82.37 17.81
CA THR A 635 11.34 83.20 18.76
C THR A 635 10.88 83.04 20.22
N GLU A 636 9.74 82.39 20.46
CA GLU A 636 9.19 82.18 21.79
C GLU A 636 9.64 80.84 22.37
N LYS A 637 10.33 80.87 23.51
CA LYS A 637 10.95 79.70 24.16
C LYS A 637 9.98 78.52 24.36
N ARG A 638 8.71 78.82 24.65
CA ARG A 638 7.64 77.81 24.84
C ARG A 638 7.36 76.98 23.57
N PHE A 639 7.48 77.56 22.38
CA PHE A 639 7.29 76.81 21.13
C PHE A 639 8.53 75.98 20.78
N LEU A 640 9.74 76.48 21.06
CA LEU A 640 10.99 75.72 20.88
C LEU A 640 11.03 74.48 21.78
N ASP A 641 10.67 74.62 23.07
CA ASP A 641 10.58 73.50 24.02
C ASP A 641 9.54 72.44 23.58
N GLN A 642 8.46 72.86 22.90
CA GLN A 642 7.46 71.95 22.32
C GLN A 642 8.00 71.18 21.11
N GLU A 643 8.76 71.83 20.21
CA GLU A 643 9.35 71.16 19.05
C GLU A 643 10.44 70.14 19.46
N ILE A 644 11.24 70.47 20.48
CA ILE A 644 12.20 69.54 21.10
C ILE A 644 11.47 68.35 21.76
N ASN A 645 10.38 68.59 22.50
CA ASN A 645 9.61 67.51 23.11
C ASN A 645 8.88 66.64 22.06
N ALA A 646 8.39 67.23 20.97
CA ALA A 646 7.84 66.47 19.83
C ALA A 646 8.92 65.63 19.15
N THR A 647 10.14 66.14 19.03
CA THR A 647 11.31 65.38 18.55
C THR A 647 11.61 64.18 19.46
N ARG A 648 11.57 64.36 20.79
CA ARG A 648 11.75 63.27 21.77
C ARG A 648 10.62 62.22 21.70
N ILE A 649 9.37 62.65 21.58
CA ILE A 649 8.21 61.75 21.42
C ILE A 649 8.32 60.96 20.11
N TYR A 650 8.70 61.62 19.01
CA TYR A 650 8.97 60.97 17.73
C TYR A 650 10.08 59.92 17.86
N ILE A 651 11.22 60.24 18.48
CA ILE A 651 12.33 59.30 18.70
C ILE A 651 11.88 58.10 19.56
N PHE A 652 11.14 58.34 20.64
CA PHE A 652 10.61 57.29 21.51
C PHE A 652 9.64 56.35 20.78
N LEU A 653 8.65 56.90 20.07
CA LEU A 653 7.70 56.12 19.28
C LEU A 653 8.39 55.36 18.15
N PHE A 654 9.41 55.95 17.53
CA PHE A 654 10.21 55.32 16.49
C PHE A 654 11.02 54.13 17.03
N ILE A 655 11.69 54.27 18.17
CA ILE A 655 12.41 53.19 18.85
C ILE A 655 11.43 52.07 19.26
N LEU A 656 10.26 52.42 19.82
CA LEU A 656 9.24 51.44 20.21
C LEU A 656 8.69 50.67 18.99
N CYS A 657 8.44 51.36 17.88
CA CYS A 657 8.05 50.72 16.62
C CYS A 657 9.14 49.82 16.03
N LEU A 658 10.42 50.21 16.15
CA LEU A 658 11.56 49.37 15.75
C LEU A 658 11.68 48.12 16.62
N ILE A 659 11.51 48.22 17.93
CA ILE A 659 11.50 47.07 18.84
C ILE A 659 10.34 46.13 18.51
N ALA A 660 9.12 46.67 18.30
CA ALA A 660 7.96 45.87 17.89
C ALA A 660 8.17 45.19 16.52
N ALA A 661 8.77 45.89 15.55
CA ALA A 661 9.12 45.32 14.24
C ALA A 661 10.19 44.22 14.36
N LEU A 662 11.21 44.40 15.20
CA LEU A 662 12.25 43.40 15.47
C LEU A 662 11.70 42.15 16.18
N ILE A 663 10.71 42.30 17.07
CA ILE A 663 10.02 41.16 17.69
C ILE A 663 9.15 40.43 16.66
N TYR A 664 8.43 41.16 15.81
CA TYR A 664 7.50 40.57 14.82
C TYR A 664 8.19 39.97 13.58
N SER A 665 9.35 40.48 13.17
CA SER A 665 10.06 40.05 11.94
C SER A 665 11.47 39.49 12.15
N GLY A 666 12.02 39.62 13.36
CA GLY A 666 13.36 39.14 13.72
C GLY A 666 13.40 37.67 14.17
N PRO A 667 14.46 37.25 14.87
CA PRO A 667 14.83 35.83 15.05
C PRO A 667 13.92 35.02 16.00
N LEU A 668 12.84 35.62 16.52
CA LEU A 668 11.80 34.99 17.33
C LEU A 668 10.53 34.65 16.51
N SER A 669 10.47 35.08 15.25
CA SER A 669 9.45 34.67 14.28
C SER A 669 9.81 33.30 13.71
N GLU A 670 9.21 32.23 14.22
CA GLU A 670 9.33 30.89 13.64
C GLU A 670 8.43 30.75 12.41
N GLU A 671 8.98 30.86 11.20
CA GLU A 671 8.34 30.26 10.03
C GLU A 671 8.60 28.76 10.04
N MET A 672 7.56 27.94 9.89
CA MET A 672 7.72 26.50 9.73
C MET A 672 8.16 26.20 8.29
N GLU A 673 9.45 25.94 8.09
CA GLU A 673 9.94 25.47 6.80
C GLU A 673 9.57 24.00 6.61
N SER A 674 8.87 23.70 5.52
CA SER A 674 8.66 22.33 5.05
C SER A 674 9.91 21.87 4.30
N ILE A 675 10.82 21.24 5.02
CA ILE A 675 12.05 20.70 4.48
C ILE A 675 11.72 19.43 3.70
N LYS A 676 12.22 19.37 2.45
CA LYS A 676 12.16 18.18 1.61
C LYS A 676 13.55 17.60 1.46
N LYS A 677 13.74 16.36 1.90
CA LYS A 677 14.97 15.58 1.68
C LYS A 677 14.69 14.40 0.76
N SER A 678 15.63 14.07 -0.12
CA SER A 678 15.64 12.81 -0.85
C SER A 678 15.67 11.64 0.13
N ALA A 679 14.73 10.69 0.00
CA ALA A 679 14.67 9.52 0.87
C ALA A 679 15.75 8.48 0.48
N THR A 680 16.92 8.55 1.14
CA THR A 680 17.87 7.44 1.20
C THR A 680 17.68 6.66 2.51
N ILE A 681 18.16 5.41 2.55
CA ILE A 681 18.04 4.55 3.75
C ILE A 681 18.58 5.25 5.00
N ASP A 682 19.77 5.85 4.89
CA ASP A 682 20.44 6.50 6.03
C ASP A 682 19.69 7.76 6.49
N ILE A 683 19.21 8.58 5.55
CA ILE A 683 18.43 9.79 5.85
C ILE A 683 17.10 9.44 6.51
N VAL A 684 16.40 8.40 6.03
CA VAL A 684 15.13 7.96 6.64
C VAL A 684 15.36 7.50 8.08
N ASN A 685 16.39 6.68 8.32
CA ASN A 685 16.74 6.23 9.67
C ASN A 685 17.15 7.41 10.59
N GLU A 686 17.95 8.35 10.09
CA GLU A 686 18.35 9.58 10.83
C GLU A 686 17.14 10.43 11.22
N LEU A 687 16.20 10.64 10.30
CA LEU A 687 15.00 11.45 10.53
C LEU A 687 14.03 10.78 11.52
N HIS A 688 13.86 9.46 11.44
CA HIS A 688 13.06 8.73 12.43
C HIS A 688 13.69 8.73 13.83
N GLN A 689 15.03 8.63 13.95
CA GLN A 689 15.71 8.76 15.24
C GLN A 689 15.53 10.15 15.89
N LYS A 690 15.33 11.19 15.08
CA LYS A 690 15.05 12.56 15.56
C LYS A 690 13.61 12.76 16.06
N ASN A 691 12.76 11.74 15.97
CA ASN A 691 11.41 11.69 16.53
C ASN A 691 10.53 12.89 16.14
N ILE A 692 10.63 13.31 14.87
CA ILE A 692 9.97 14.51 14.34
C ILE A 692 8.49 14.21 14.06
N SER A 693 7.59 14.87 14.78
CA SER A 693 6.15 14.62 14.75
C SER A 693 5.46 14.87 13.41
N SER A 694 6.06 15.66 12.52
CA SER A 694 5.54 15.96 11.17
C SER A 694 6.24 15.21 10.04
N LEU A 695 7.07 14.21 10.34
CA LEU A 695 7.78 13.42 9.34
C LEU A 695 6.83 12.50 8.55
N SER A 696 6.81 12.69 7.23
CA SER A 696 6.18 11.78 6.26
C SER A 696 7.18 11.50 5.13
N CYS A 697 7.39 10.23 4.84
CA CYS A 697 8.26 9.68 3.81
C CYS A 697 7.46 8.67 2.96
N PRO A 698 6.50 9.15 2.14
CA PRO A 698 5.51 8.28 1.52
C PRO A 698 6.13 7.40 0.42
N CYS A 699 5.75 6.12 0.37
CA CYS A 699 6.19 5.22 -0.70
C CYS A 699 5.58 5.63 -2.05
N SER A 700 6.37 5.60 -3.13
CA SER A 700 5.84 5.70 -4.50
C SER A 700 5.01 4.46 -4.86
N ASN A 701 5.40 3.29 -4.35
CA ASN A 701 4.65 2.04 -4.45
C ASN A 701 4.26 1.61 -3.02
N ALA A 702 3.04 1.91 -2.62
CA ALA A 702 2.57 1.62 -1.26
C ALA A 702 2.26 0.13 -1.00
N ALA A 703 2.41 -0.74 -2.01
CA ALA A 703 2.23 -2.17 -1.90
C ALA A 703 3.44 -2.89 -2.51
N VAL A 704 4.16 -3.68 -1.70
CA VAL A 704 5.40 -4.35 -2.11
C VAL A 704 5.22 -5.86 -2.00
N PRO A 705 5.34 -6.64 -3.10
CA PRO A 705 5.23 -8.10 -3.05
C PRO A 705 6.28 -8.74 -2.14
N TYR A 706 5.86 -9.71 -1.33
CA TYR A 706 6.72 -10.43 -0.39
C TYR A 706 7.90 -11.10 -1.11
N SER A 707 7.70 -11.60 -2.33
CA SER A 707 8.75 -12.18 -3.18
C SER A 707 9.95 -11.26 -3.43
N ASN A 708 9.80 -9.93 -3.34
CA ASN A 708 10.88 -9.00 -3.61
C ASN A 708 11.88 -8.89 -2.44
N PHE A 709 11.41 -9.17 -1.21
CA PHE A 709 12.17 -8.93 0.02
C PHE A 709 12.16 -10.08 1.02
N LEU A 710 11.39 -11.15 0.81
CA LEU A 710 11.37 -12.38 1.62
C LEU A 710 11.76 -13.59 0.78
N SER A 711 12.62 -14.43 1.35
CA SER A 711 12.90 -15.79 0.88
C SER A 711 12.76 -16.74 2.05
N ILE A 712 11.87 -17.73 1.90
CA ILE A 712 11.64 -18.80 2.88
C ILE A 712 12.08 -20.10 2.20
N LYS A 713 13.01 -20.83 2.81
CA LYS A 713 13.47 -22.13 2.34
C LYS A 713 13.40 -23.16 3.47
N PRO A 714 12.50 -24.17 3.39
CA PRO A 714 12.47 -25.28 4.33
C PRO A 714 13.68 -26.21 4.13
N GLU A 715 14.13 -26.82 5.22
CA GLU A 715 15.07 -27.94 5.22
C GLU A 715 14.36 -29.14 5.85
N TYR A 716 14.16 -30.19 5.04
CA TYR A 716 13.34 -31.35 5.38
C TYR A 716 14.15 -32.39 6.15
N HIS A 717 13.46 -33.11 7.03
CA HIS A 717 14.03 -34.18 7.83
C HIS A 717 14.60 -35.27 6.92
N SER A 718 15.80 -35.74 7.25
CA SER A 718 16.58 -36.73 6.49
C SER A 718 15.84 -38.03 6.12
N ILE A 719 14.70 -38.30 6.76
CA ILE A 719 13.79 -39.41 6.43
C ILE A 719 13.13 -39.26 5.05
N CYS A 720 12.79 -38.03 4.63
CA CYS A 720 12.19 -37.77 3.32
C CYS A 720 13.18 -37.86 2.16
N SER A 721 14.47 -38.06 2.45
CA SER A 721 15.54 -38.35 1.48
C SER A 721 16.23 -39.69 1.74
N SER A 722 15.60 -40.58 2.53
CA SER A 722 16.17 -41.87 2.91
C SER A 722 15.77 -43.00 1.96
N GLU A 723 16.44 -44.14 2.05
CA GLU A 723 16.09 -45.33 1.26
C GLU A 723 14.65 -45.81 1.54
N TYR A 724 14.13 -45.59 2.75
CA TYR A 724 12.76 -45.96 3.15
C TYR A 724 11.66 -45.33 2.29
N VAL A 725 11.90 -44.16 1.68
CA VAL A 725 10.92 -43.53 0.77
C VAL A 725 11.13 -43.89 -0.70
N SER A 726 12.17 -44.67 -1.02
CA SER A 726 12.50 -45.06 -2.39
C SER A 726 11.56 -46.15 -2.93
N PRO A 727 11.16 -46.08 -4.22
CA PRO A 727 10.34 -47.12 -4.83
C PRO A 727 10.99 -48.51 -4.79
N SER A 728 12.31 -48.60 -4.98
CA SER A 728 13.06 -49.86 -4.97
C SER A 728 12.98 -50.59 -3.63
N TYR A 729 13.11 -49.87 -2.51
CA TYR A 729 13.00 -50.46 -1.18
C TYR A 729 11.59 -50.99 -0.89
N ILE A 730 10.57 -50.23 -1.30
CA ILE A 730 9.15 -50.62 -1.16
C ILE A 730 8.83 -51.85 -2.04
N ILE A 731 9.39 -51.95 -3.24
CA ILE A 731 9.25 -53.12 -4.13
C ILE A 731 9.88 -54.37 -3.50
N ASN A 732 11.11 -54.29 -2.98
CA ASN A 732 11.79 -55.42 -2.34
C ASN A 732 10.98 -56.00 -1.15
N LEU A 733 10.26 -55.17 -0.39
CA LEU A 733 9.36 -55.64 0.67
C LEU A 733 8.14 -56.40 0.13
N LEU A 734 7.64 -56.04 -1.05
CA LEU A 734 6.47 -56.69 -1.66
C LEU A 734 6.78 -58.07 -2.24
N GLU A 735 8.01 -58.30 -2.69
CA GLU A 735 8.46 -59.59 -3.23
C GLU A 735 8.47 -60.72 -2.18
N ASN A 736 8.69 -60.40 -0.90
CA ASN A 736 8.72 -61.37 0.20
C ASN A 736 7.35 -62.04 0.46
N ASN A 737 6.24 -61.43 0.02
CA ASN A 737 4.86 -61.98 0.03
C ASN A 737 4.33 -62.45 1.41
N ASP A 738 4.97 -62.05 2.50
CA ASP A 738 4.53 -62.29 3.88
C ASP A 738 3.70 -61.12 4.44
N THR A 739 2.96 -61.38 5.52
CA THR A 739 2.04 -60.39 6.11
C THR A 739 2.71 -59.19 6.79
N ILE A 740 3.94 -59.35 7.29
CA ILE A 740 4.71 -58.28 7.93
C ILE A 740 5.29 -57.38 6.84
N SER A 741 5.96 -57.93 5.84
CA SER A 741 6.53 -57.13 4.74
C SER A 741 5.46 -56.37 3.94
N LEU A 742 4.25 -56.93 3.77
CA LEU A 742 3.12 -56.21 3.17
C LEU A 742 2.64 -55.03 4.05
N GLN A 743 2.66 -55.16 5.38
CA GLN A 743 2.31 -54.06 6.29
C GLN A 743 3.41 -52.99 6.35
N LEU A 744 4.68 -53.40 6.31
CA LEU A 744 5.82 -52.49 6.22
C LEU A 744 5.84 -51.71 4.90
N SER A 745 5.50 -52.35 3.77
CA SER A 745 5.43 -51.65 2.48
C SER A 745 4.38 -50.53 2.50
N ALA A 746 3.20 -50.77 3.09
CA ALA A 746 2.21 -49.71 3.31
C ALA A 746 2.70 -48.62 4.28
N HIS A 747 3.38 -49.00 5.37
CA HIS A 747 3.98 -48.03 6.30
C HIS A 747 4.94 -47.05 5.58
N TYR A 748 5.84 -47.58 4.77
CA TYR A 748 6.81 -46.78 4.02
C TYR A 748 6.20 -46.04 2.82
N ARG A 749 5.14 -46.57 2.20
CA ARG A 749 4.33 -45.81 1.21
C ARG A 749 3.65 -44.58 1.85
N ILE A 750 3.08 -44.71 3.06
CA ILE A 750 2.54 -43.55 3.81
C ILE A 750 3.63 -42.49 4.00
N LEU A 751 4.79 -42.90 4.51
CA LEU A 751 5.93 -42.00 4.72
C LEU A 751 6.34 -41.26 3.44
N SER A 752 6.53 -42.00 2.33
CA SER A 752 6.92 -41.43 1.03
C SER A 752 5.87 -40.43 0.51
N SER A 753 4.59 -40.80 0.56
CA SER A 753 3.48 -39.94 0.11
C SER A 753 3.34 -38.67 0.96
N LEU A 754 3.44 -38.76 2.29
CA LEU A 754 3.31 -37.59 3.17
C LEU A 754 4.53 -36.65 3.06
N CYS A 755 5.73 -37.17 2.82
CA CYS A 755 6.89 -36.37 2.45
C CYS A 755 6.63 -35.61 1.13
N TYR A 756 6.22 -36.30 0.07
CA TYR A 756 5.90 -35.69 -1.23
C TYR A 756 4.83 -34.58 -1.12
N ILE A 757 3.75 -34.85 -0.39
CA ILE A 757 2.67 -33.87 -0.14
C ILE A 757 3.18 -32.67 0.64
N SER A 758 3.98 -32.89 1.69
CA SER A 758 4.55 -31.80 2.48
C SER A 758 5.42 -30.86 1.63
N HIS A 759 6.24 -31.44 0.74
CA HIS A 759 7.01 -30.67 -0.24
C HIS A 759 6.12 -29.81 -1.14
N ARG A 760 5.09 -30.40 -1.79
CA ARG A 760 4.24 -29.65 -2.72
C ARG A 760 3.41 -28.58 -2.02
N LEU A 761 2.81 -28.89 -0.87
CA LEU A 761 2.03 -27.94 -0.07
C LEU A 761 2.86 -26.72 0.32
N ILE A 762 4.11 -26.90 0.75
CA ILE A 762 4.98 -25.79 1.12
C ILE A 762 5.37 -24.96 -0.11
N GLU A 763 5.69 -25.58 -1.25
CA GLU A 763 6.02 -24.84 -2.47
C GLU A 763 4.83 -24.02 -2.99
N ASN A 764 3.62 -24.60 -3.02
CA ASN A 764 2.38 -23.91 -3.38
C ASN A 764 2.06 -22.77 -2.41
N ALA A 765 2.10 -23.04 -1.10
CA ALA A 765 1.88 -22.03 -0.07
C ALA A 765 2.90 -20.89 -0.15
N LYS A 766 4.19 -21.19 -0.40
CA LYS A 766 5.27 -20.22 -0.59
C LYS A 766 5.04 -19.36 -1.85
N HIS A 767 4.58 -19.95 -2.95
CA HIS A 767 4.24 -19.20 -4.16
C HIS A 767 3.10 -18.20 -3.88
N VAL A 768 2.00 -18.67 -3.29
CA VAL A 768 0.87 -17.81 -2.89
C VAL A 768 1.32 -16.74 -1.89
N PHE A 769 2.14 -17.08 -0.90
CA PHE A 769 2.68 -16.13 0.08
C PHE A 769 3.56 -15.07 -0.59
N GLY A 770 4.45 -15.45 -1.51
CA GLY A 770 5.31 -14.52 -2.25
C GLY A 770 4.54 -13.48 -3.05
N THR A 771 3.37 -13.84 -3.59
CA THR A 771 2.48 -12.91 -4.32
C THR A 771 1.66 -11.96 -3.42
N ARG A 772 1.68 -12.12 -2.09
CA ARG A 772 1.03 -11.18 -1.18
C ARG A 772 1.88 -9.91 -1.05
N GLU A 773 1.23 -8.81 -0.70
CA GLU A 773 1.87 -7.49 -0.65
C GLU A 773 1.90 -6.95 0.77
N LEU A 774 3.01 -6.29 1.10
CA LEU A 774 3.15 -5.49 2.30
C LEU A 774 2.68 -4.08 1.98
N VAL A 775 1.55 -3.69 2.59
CA VAL A 775 0.91 -2.40 2.33
C VAL A 775 1.41 -1.36 3.33
N THR A 776 2.27 -0.44 2.87
CA THR A 776 2.92 0.59 3.68
C THR A 776 2.77 1.95 3.00
N VAL A 777 1.94 2.82 3.59
CA VAL A 777 1.72 4.22 3.14
C VAL A 777 3.03 5.01 3.20
N GLU A 778 3.69 4.92 4.35
CA GLU A 778 4.98 5.50 4.70
C GLU A 778 6.05 4.41 4.59
N THR A 779 7.28 4.76 4.20
CA THR A 779 8.38 3.80 4.24
C THR A 779 8.60 3.29 5.66
N LEU A 780 8.75 1.98 5.83
CA LEU A 780 9.14 1.41 7.11
C LEU A 780 10.59 1.77 7.42
N THR A 781 10.89 1.95 8.71
CA THR A 781 12.29 1.90 9.20
C THR A 781 12.78 0.46 9.16
N ARG A 782 14.11 0.26 9.25
CA ARG A 782 14.68 -1.09 9.26
C ARG A 782 14.15 -1.95 10.43
N SER A 783 14.05 -1.41 11.63
CA SER A 783 13.55 -2.16 12.80
C SER A 783 12.06 -2.49 12.68
N THR A 784 11.22 -1.56 12.20
CA THR A 784 9.80 -1.84 11.97
C THR A 784 9.60 -2.87 10.86
N PHE A 785 10.41 -2.79 9.79
CA PHE A 785 10.43 -3.80 8.73
C PHE A 785 10.81 -5.17 9.27
N ASP A 786 11.93 -5.29 10.01
CA ASP A 786 12.40 -6.57 10.54
C ASP A 786 11.30 -7.24 11.40
N ILE A 787 10.70 -6.51 12.34
CA ILE A 787 9.57 -6.99 13.18
C ILE A 787 8.36 -7.43 12.33
N GLN A 788 7.96 -6.64 11.34
CA GLN A 788 6.82 -7.02 10.48
C GLN A 788 7.14 -8.25 9.63
N THR A 789 8.36 -8.37 9.10
CA THR A 789 8.77 -9.54 8.32
C THR A 789 8.82 -10.82 9.14
N GLU A 790 9.33 -10.76 10.37
CA GLU A 790 9.34 -11.90 11.30
C GLU A 790 7.92 -12.34 11.66
N ALA A 791 7.01 -11.40 11.92
CA ALA A 791 5.59 -11.69 12.17
C ALA A 791 4.91 -12.33 10.95
N LEU A 792 5.19 -11.86 9.73
CA LEU A 792 4.65 -12.42 8.49
C LEU A 792 5.15 -13.84 8.23
N ILE A 793 6.44 -14.10 8.41
CA ILE A 793 7.05 -15.43 8.28
C ILE A 793 6.46 -16.39 9.33
N SER A 794 6.37 -15.95 10.59
CA SER A 794 5.83 -16.76 11.68
C SER A 794 4.35 -17.12 11.45
N ALA A 795 3.55 -16.17 10.95
CA ALA A 795 2.18 -16.39 10.55
C ALA A 795 2.05 -17.35 9.36
N PHE A 796 2.96 -17.26 8.37
CA PHE A 796 3.02 -18.19 7.25
C PHE A 796 3.28 -19.63 7.68
N ILE A 797 4.34 -19.87 8.46
CA ILE A 797 4.72 -21.21 8.93
C ILE A 797 3.59 -21.80 9.79
N SER A 798 3.14 -21.05 10.80
CA SER A 798 2.08 -21.48 11.72
C SER A 798 0.77 -21.81 10.99
N LYS A 799 0.34 -20.95 10.05
CA LYS A 799 -0.88 -21.19 9.28
C LYS A 799 -0.76 -22.41 8.36
N THR A 800 0.33 -22.53 7.63
CA THR A 800 0.52 -23.63 6.65
C THR A 800 0.47 -24.99 7.34
N SER A 801 1.21 -25.17 8.45
CA SER A 801 1.17 -26.42 9.22
C SER A 801 -0.18 -26.67 9.91
N ALA A 802 -0.85 -25.61 10.38
CA ALA A 802 -2.17 -25.75 11.01
C ALA A 802 -3.26 -26.16 10.02
N ASP A 803 -3.27 -25.57 8.82
CA ASP A 803 -4.27 -25.85 7.80
C ASP A 803 -4.06 -27.26 7.20
N TYR A 804 -2.80 -27.69 6.97
CA TYR A 804 -2.47 -29.08 6.64
C TYR A 804 -3.00 -30.07 7.68
N ARG A 805 -2.62 -29.89 8.95
CA ARG A 805 -3.01 -30.80 10.04
C ARG A 805 -4.52 -30.90 10.21
N ARG A 806 -5.23 -29.77 10.11
CA ARG A 806 -6.71 -29.75 10.17
C ARG A 806 -7.32 -30.56 9.04
N THR A 807 -6.86 -30.36 7.82
CA THR A 807 -7.42 -30.99 6.61
C THR A 807 -7.15 -32.49 6.61
N LEU A 808 -5.91 -32.91 6.89
CA LEU A 808 -5.54 -34.32 6.99
C LEU A 808 -6.29 -35.02 8.14
N SER A 809 -6.40 -34.38 9.31
CA SER A 809 -7.17 -34.93 10.42
C SER A 809 -8.65 -35.07 10.10
N PHE A 810 -9.24 -34.14 9.35
CA PHE A 810 -10.64 -34.24 8.92
C PHE A 810 -10.85 -35.42 7.98
N ILE A 811 -10.00 -35.58 6.96
CA ILE A 811 -10.07 -36.69 5.99
C ILE A 811 -9.93 -38.05 6.69
N VAL A 812 -8.89 -38.23 7.51
CA VAL A 812 -8.64 -39.48 8.24
C VAL A 812 -9.76 -39.81 9.22
N ASN A 813 -10.26 -38.83 9.98
CA ASN A 813 -11.38 -39.04 10.89
C ASN A 813 -12.66 -39.41 10.13
N SER A 814 -12.92 -38.84 8.96
CA SER A 814 -14.06 -39.21 8.10
C SER A 814 -13.98 -40.66 7.63
N PHE A 815 -12.79 -41.17 7.29
CA PHE A 815 -12.63 -42.60 6.96
C PHE A 815 -12.87 -43.49 8.19
N SER A 816 -12.41 -43.07 9.37
CA SER A 816 -12.63 -43.80 10.61
C SER A 816 -14.09 -43.84 11.06
N VAL A 817 -14.83 -42.74 10.93
CA VAL A 817 -16.26 -42.66 11.30
C VAL A 817 -17.12 -43.51 10.37
N ASN A 818 -16.81 -43.52 9.07
CA ASN A 818 -17.49 -44.38 8.10
C ASN A 818 -16.98 -45.83 8.11
N GLN A 819 -15.99 -46.15 8.96
CA GLN A 819 -15.41 -47.48 9.16
C GLN A 819 -15.01 -48.19 7.85
N LEU A 820 -14.48 -47.43 6.88
CA LEU A 820 -14.18 -47.94 5.53
C LEU A 820 -13.22 -49.13 5.57
N LEU A 821 -13.54 -50.20 4.84
CA LEU A 821 -12.69 -51.39 4.74
C LEU A 821 -11.37 -51.04 4.01
N HIS A 822 -10.29 -51.74 4.35
CA HIS A 822 -9.01 -51.60 3.66
C HIS A 822 -8.27 -52.94 3.58
N LEU A 823 -7.26 -53.02 2.70
CA LEU A 823 -6.49 -54.23 2.36
C LEU A 823 -6.12 -55.12 3.57
N PHE A 824 -5.60 -54.52 4.65
CA PHE A 824 -5.08 -55.24 5.81
C PHE A 824 -6.14 -55.65 6.83
N ARG A 825 -7.34 -55.06 6.76
CA ARG A 825 -8.42 -55.26 7.74
C ARG A 825 -7.98 -55.04 9.21
N SER A 826 -7.12 -54.06 9.46
CA SER A 826 -6.70 -53.74 10.84
C SER A 826 -7.78 -53.00 11.62
N ASN A 827 -8.85 -52.56 10.96
CA ASN A 827 -10.08 -52.07 11.58
C ASN A 827 -11.21 -53.11 11.71
N TRP A 828 -11.17 -54.22 10.97
CA TRP A 828 -12.25 -55.22 10.93
C TRP A 828 -11.76 -56.66 11.12
N GLN A 829 -12.32 -57.36 12.10
CA GLN A 829 -12.26 -58.82 12.16
C GLN A 829 -13.34 -59.42 11.25
N VAL A 830 -12.93 -60.31 10.36
CA VAL A 830 -13.84 -61.07 9.48
C VAL A 830 -13.82 -62.53 9.93
N ASN A 831 -14.95 -63.03 10.41
CA ASN A 831 -15.15 -64.45 10.68
C ASN A 831 -15.91 -65.07 9.51
N PHE A 832 -15.39 -66.17 8.98
CA PHE A 832 -16.00 -66.95 7.91
C PHE A 832 -16.47 -68.28 8.50
N THR A 833 -17.78 -68.56 8.44
CA THR A 833 -18.37 -69.78 8.97
C THR A 833 -19.17 -70.49 7.89
N ASP A 834 -18.89 -71.78 7.70
CA ASP A 834 -19.68 -72.70 6.90
C ASP A 834 -20.86 -73.19 7.76
N GLU A 835 -22.08 -72.77 7.41
CA GLU A 835 -23.32 -73.21 8.05
C GLU A 835 -24.26 -73.75 6.95
N ASN A 836 -24.28 -75.08 6.78
CA ASN A 836 -25.15 -75.81 5.84
C ASN A 836 -25.05 -75.34 4.38
N GLU A 837 -23.86 -75.47 3.77
CA GLU A 837 -23.57 -75.09 2.37
C GLU A 837 -23.65 -73.58 2.07
N ASN A 838 -24.08 -72.77 3.05
CA ASN A 838 -24.08 -71.30 2.96
C ASN A 838 -22.88 -70.70 3.71
N TYR A 839 -22.10 -69.89 3.00
CA TYR A 839 -20.95 -69.18 3.55
C TYR A 839 -21.37 -67.87 4.25
N ILE A 840 -21.38 -67.86 5.59
CA ILE A 840 -21.72 -66.65 6.34
C ILE A 840 -20.45 -65.88 6.71
N MET A 841 -20.29 -64.68 6.13
CA MET A 841 -19.25 -63.72 6.48
C MET A 841 -19.74 -62.75 7.56
N LYS A 842 -19.25 -62.90 8.79
CA LYS A 842 -19.60 -62.05 9.95
C LYS A 842 -18.46 -61.06 10.22
N THR A 843 -18.72 -59.76 10.06
CA THR A 843 -17.73 -58.68 10.25
C THR A 843 -17.94 -57.92 11.55
N PHE A 844 -16.89 -57.76 12.34
CA PHE A 844 -16.91 -57.02 13.61
C PHE A 844 -15.72 -56.05 13.69
N PRO A 845 -15.86 -54.86 14.29
CA PRO A 845 -14.71 -53.96 14.46
C PRO A 845 -13.61 -54.63 15.29
N ARG A 846 -12.35 -54.58 14.83
CA ARG A 846 -11.22 -55.22 15.49
C ARG A 846 -11.08 -54.69 16.92
N ARG A 847 -10.80 -55.62 17.84
CA ARG A 847 -10.33 -55.33 19.20
C ARG A 847 -8.85 -55.66 19.31
N PHE A 848 -8.08 -54.77 19.92
CA PHE A 848 -6.66 -54.97 20.19
C PHE A 848 -6.50 -55.58 21.59
N SER A 849 -5.75 -56.67 21.64
CA SER A 849 -5.57 -57.58 22.77
C SER A 849 -4.98 -56.89 24.00
N SER A 850 -4.08 -55.94 23.75
CA SER A 850 -3.22 -55.28 24.75
C SER A 850 -3.91 -54.20 25.59
N SER A 851 -5.05 -53.67 25.14
CA SER A 851 -5.55 -52.36 25.62
C SER A 851 -7.07 -52.28 25.82
N ASN A 852 -7.81 -53.38 25.60
CA ASN A 852 -9.28 -53.39 25.55
C ASN A 852 -9.85 -52.31 24.59
N CYS A 853 -9.06 -51.96 23.56
CA CYS A 853 -9.36 -50.89 22.62
C CYS A 853 -10.02 -51.48 21.37
N SER A 854 -11.04 -50.81 20.83
CA SER A 854 -11.76 -51.23 19.63
C SER A 854 -11.82 -50.12 18.59
N CYS A 855 -11.62 -50.46 17.32
CA CYS A 855 -11.78 -49.51 16.21
C CYS A 855 -13.21 -48.97 16.05
N ALA A 856 -14.20 -49.59 16.69
CA ALA A 856 -15.55 -49.04 16.79
C ALA A 856 -15.62 -47.74 17.63
N ILE A 857 -14.65 -47.54 18.53
CA ILE A 857 -14.69 -46.53 19.60
C ILE A 857 -13.53 -45.53 19.47
N SER A 858 -12.38 -45.95 18.95
CA SER A 858 -11.18 -45.10 18.87
C SER A 858 -10.28 -45.51 17.69
N SER A 859 -9.87 -44.55 16.87
CA SER A 859 -8.80 -44.71 15.87
C SER A 859 -7.40 -44.80 16.49
N ASN A 860 -7.24 -44.38 17.76
CA ASN A 860 -5.96 -44.46 18.47
C ASN A 860 -5.61 -45.86 19.00
N CYS A 861 -6.38 -46.90 18.66
CA CYS A 861 -6.02 -48.27 19.02
C CYS A 861 -4.84 -48.75 18.18
N SER A 862 -3.84 -49.35 18.83
CA SER A 862 -2.63 -49.86 18.16
C SER A 862 -2.01 -51.07 18.85
N GLU A 863 -1.30 -51.89 18.09
CA GLU A 863 -0.42 -52.98 18.55
C GLU A 863 0.96 -52.85 17.88
N PRO A 864 2.06 -53.26 18.55
CA PRO A 864 3.39 -53.28 17.94
C PRO A 864 3.46 -54.29 16.79
N LEU A 865 4.13 -53.92 15.70
CA LEU A 865 4.48 -54.80 14.59
C LEU A 865 5.94 -55.24 14.70
N ILE A 866 6.83 -54.27 14.89
CA ILE A 866 8.25 -54.39 15.28
C ILE A 866 8.58 -53.21 16.21
N ASP A 867 9.72 -53.21 16.90
CA ASP A 867 10.02 -52.30 18.03
C ASP A 867 9.58 -50.82 17.86
N ASP A 868 9.91 -50.17 16.73
CA ASP A 868 9.57 -48.77 16.45
C ASP A 868 8.31 -48.57 15.58
N ILE A 869 7.75 -49.64 14.98
CA ILE A 869 6.61 -49.56 14.05
C ILE A 869 5.38 -50.26 14.63
N VAL A 870 4.25 -49.56 14.66
CA VAL A 870 2.97 -50.06 15.17
C VAL A 870 1.91 -50.11 14.07
N ILE A 871 0.99 -51.08 14.17
CA ILE A 871 -0.25 -51.12 13.39
C ILE A 871 -1.36 -50.42 14.17
N GLY A 872 -2.21 -49.67 13.47
CA GLY A 872 -3.39 -49.00 14.03
C GLY A 872 -4.69 -49.50 13.39
N CYS A 873 -5.81 -48.84 13.68
CA CYS A 873 -7.07 -49.13 13.00
C CYS A 873 -6.95 -48.96 11.48
N PHE A 874 -6.43 -47.83 11.03
CA PHE A 874 -5.99 -47.62 9.65
C PHE A 874 -4.45 -47.59 9.56
N PRO A 875 -3.87 -47.84 8.37
CA PRO A 875 -2.41 -47.74 8.18
C PRO A 875 -1.83 -46.40 8.62
N TYR A 876 -2.51 -45.27 8.36
CA TYR A 876 -2.08 -43.94 8.82
C TYR A 876 -2.08 -43.80 10.35
N ASP A 877 -3.02 -44.41 11.07
CA ASP A 877 -3.02 -44.39 12.54
C ASP A 877 -1.79 -45.09 13.11
N GLY A 878 -1.44 -46.25 12.54
CA GLY A 878 -0.22 -46.96 12.86
C GLY A 878 1.03 -46.13 12.57
N PHE A 879 1.12 -45.55 11.37
CA PHE A 879 2.20 -44.64 10.99
C PHE A 879 2.38 -43.48 11.98
N ARG A 880 1.29 -42.77 12.32
CA ARG A 880 1.33 -41.62 13.23
C ARG A 880 1.83 -41.97 14.63
N LEU A 881 1.52 -43.17 15.11
CA LEU A 881 1.94 -43.67 16.43
C LEU A 881 3.34 -44.32 16.43
N SER A 882 3.88 -44.63 15.25
CA SER A 882 5.23 -45.18 15.08
C SER A 882 6.33 -44.14 15.27
N LYS A 883 7.56 -44.63 15.39
CA LYS A 883 8.77 -43.84 15.60
C LYS A 883 9.80 -44.06 14.50
N PHE A 884 10.72 -43.10 14.38
CA PHE A 884 11.97 -43.27 13.67
C PHE A 884 13.09 -42.72 14.55
N LYS A 885 13.95 -43.62 15.05
CA LYS A 885 14.88 -43.31 16.13
C LYS A 885 14.09 -42.73 17.32
N ASN A 886 14.48 -41.56 17.84
CA ASN A 886 13.82 -40.92 18.97
C ASN A 886 12.60 -40.04 18.60
N PHE A 887 12.25 -39.90 17.32
CA PHE A 887 11.17 -39.01 16.87
C PHE A 887 9.89 -39.78 16.55
N SER A 888 8.73 -39.27 16.99
CA SER A 888 7.43 -39.76 16.52
C SER A 888 7.18 -39.30 15.08
N LEU A 889 6.82 -40.23 14.21
CA LEU A 889 6.48 -39.93 12.81
C LEU A 889 5.24 -39.03 12.70
N GLY A 890 4.28 -39.17 13.63
CA GLY A 890 3.15 -38.25 13.76
C GLY A 890 3.56 -36.82 14.09
N THR A 891 4.57 -36.62 14.95
CA THR A 891 5.09 -35.27 15.25
C THR A 891 5.82 -34.67 14.05
N LEU A 892 6.66 -35.44 13.36
CA LEU A 892 7.33 -34.98 12.14
C LEU A 892 6.31 -34.61 11.05
N ASN A 893 5.28 -35.44 10.84
CA ASN A 893 4.20 -35.14 9.89
C ASN A 893 3.45 -33.86 10.27
N ASN A 894 3.11 -33.65 11.55
CA ASN A 894 2.48 -32.41 12.02
C ASN A 894 3.32 -31.13 11.76
N GLN A 895 4.62 -31.29 11.48
CA GLN A 895 5.57 -30.21 11.13
C GLN A 895 5.91 -30.21 9.63
N LEU A 896 5.15 -30.91 8.78
CA LEU A 896 5.40 -31.06 7.33
C LEU A 896 6.80 -31.66 7.04
N PHE A 897 7.32 -32.45 7.97
CA PHE A 897 8.70 -32.97 7.98
C PHE A 897 9.79 -31.90 7.85
N VAL A 898 9.51 -30.62 8.18
CA VAL A 898 10.54 -29.56 8.16
C VAL A 898 11.23 -29.47 9.51
N GLU A 899 12.55 -29.65 9.52
CA GLU A 899 13.38 -29.46 10.73
C GLU A 899 13.70 -27.97 10.94
N ILE A 900 14.12 -27.29 9.86
CA ILE A 900 14.64 -25.91 9.92
C ILE A 900 13.99 -25.06 8.82
N TRP A 901 13.57 -23.84 9.18
CA TRP A 901 13.11 -22.83 8.22
C TRP A 901 14.20 -21.78 8.04
N THR A 902 14.92 -21.83 6.92
CA THR A 902 15.94 -20.82 6.59
C THR A 902 15.28 -19.61 5.93
N ASN A 903 15.16 -18.53 6.69
CA ASN A 903 14.43 -17.33 6.29
C ASN A 903 15.40 -16.17 6.05
N LYS A 904 15.20 -15.41 4.96
CA LYS A 904 15.98 -14.21 4.62
C LYS A 904 15.04 -13.06 4.32
N SER A 905 15.22 -11.94 5.02
CA SER A 905 14.61 -10.65 4.70
C SER A 905 15.65 -9.70 4.07
N ASN A 906 15.21 -8.84 3.14
CA ASN A 906 16.08 -7.87 2.48
C ASN A 906 15.42 -6.48 2.46
N TYR A 907 15.73 -5.69 3.50
CA TYR A 907 15.28 -4.31 3.66
C TYR A 907 15.65 -3.42 2.46
N THR A 908 16.83 -3.61 1.86
CA THR A 908 17.28 -2.81 0.72
C THR A 908 16.37 -3.01 -0.50
N ASN A 909 15.99 -4.26 -0.81
CA ASN A 909 15.05 -4.56 -1.89
C ASN A 909 13.65 -3.99 -1.60
N TYR A 910 13.17 -4.09 -0.35
CA TYR A 910 11.92 -3.46 0.07
C TYR A 910 11.96 -1.95 -0.17
N PHE A 911 12.99 -1.27 0.34
CA PHE A 911 13.16 0.18 0.23
C PHE A 911 13.24 0.63 -1.24
N GLN A 912 14.00 -0.09 -2.07
CA GLN A 912 14.08 0.16 -3.52
C GLN A 912 12.74 -0.06 -4.24
N THR A 913 11.92 -1.02 -3.80
CA THR A 913 10.60 -1.28 -4.41
C THR A 913 9.54 -0.27 -3.95
N CYS A 914 9.47 0.05 -2.65
CA CYS A 914 8.66 1.13 -2.09
C CYS A 914 8.99 2.46 -2.79
N LYS A 915 10.29 2.67 -3.10
CA LYS A 915 10.85 3.84 -3.78
C LYS A 915 10.30 5.12 -3.13
N PRO A 916 10.68 5.41 -1.87
CA PRO A 916 10.10 6.51 -1.14
C PRO A 916 10.32 7.85 -1.86
N LEU A 917 9.28 8.66 -1.86
CA LEU A 917 9.30 10.02 -2.37
C LEU A 917 10.12 10.92 -1.44
N GLU A 918 10.27 12.19 -1.79
CA GLU A 918 10.93 13.17 -0.90
C GLU A 918 10.26 13.16 0.49
N CYS A 919 11.03 12.84 1.53
CA CYS A 919 10.63 12.95 2.92
C CYS A 919 10.35 14.42 3.23
N GLN A 920 9.18 14.70 3.80
CA GLN A 920 8.73 16.03 4.17
C GLN A 920 8.58 16.07 5.68
N TYR A 921 9.16 17.08 6.31
CA TYR A 921 9.00 17.36 7.72
C TYR A 921 9.08 18.87 7.94
N THR A 922 8.49 19.36 9.02
CA THR A 922 8.53 20.79 9.37
C THR A 922 9.46 21.03 10.54
N LEU A 923 10.41 21.95 10.37
CA LEU A 923 11.18 22.52 11.48
C LEU A 923 10.92 24.03 11.56
N PRO A 924 11.06 24.65 12.74
CA PRO A 924 11.14 26.10 12.84
C PRO A 924 12.45 26.55 12.17
N ASP A 925 12.35 27.31 11.08
CA ASP A 925 13.50 27.95 10.44
C ASP A 925 13.62 29.42 10.89
N LYS A 926 14.84 29.93 10.85
CA LYS A 926 15.12 31.34 11.14
C LYS A 926 14.99 32.13 9.84
N ASN A 927 14.07 33.09 9.82
CA ASN A 927 13.88 34.05 8.72
C ASN A 927 15.21 34.42 8.04
N ASN A 928 15.28 34.27 6.71
CA ASN A 928 16.50 34.54 5.94
C ASN A 928 17.06 35.94 6.27
N PRO A 929 18.36 36.10 6.61
CA PRO A 929 18.91 37.39 7.04
C PRO A 929 18.79 38.50 5.99
N LEU A 930 18.81 38.17 4.69
CA LEU A 930 18.56 39.13 3.61
C LEU A 930 17.08 39.55 3.54
N PHE A 931 16.16 38.62 3.81
CA PHE A 931 14.72 38.92 3.89
C PHE A 931 14.38 39.74 5.14
N MET A 932 14.97 39.42 6.30
CA MET A 932 14.88 40.25 7.50
C MET A 932 15.42 41.66 7.24
N LEU A 933 16.63 41.78 6.66
CA LEU A 933 17.25 43.08 6.38
C LEU A 933 16.41 43.94 5.42
N THR A 934 15.93 43.37 4.31
CA THR A 934 15.09 44.09 3.34
C THR A 934 13.71 44.46 3.91
N THR A 935 13.12 43.61 4.74
CA THR A 935 11.84 43.88 5.42
C THR A 935 11.99 44.98 6.47
N LEU A 936 13.05 44.94 7.29
CA LEU A 936 13.38 45.97 8.28
C LEU A 936 13.71 47.30 7.60
N LEU A 937 14.47 47.30 6.50
CA LEU A 937 14.72 48.50 5.68
C LEU A 937 13.40 49.11 5.17
N GLY A 938 12.52 48.29 4.59
CA GLY A 938 11.21 48.76 4.11
C GLY A 938 10.36 49.36 5.23
N LEU A 939 10.30 48.71 6.39
CA LEU A 939 9.61 49.22 7.57
C LEU A 939 10.20 50.52 8.10
N TYR A 940 11.53 50.62 8.18
CA TYR A 940 12.27 51.81 8.62
C TYR A 940 11.90 53.04 7.78
N GLY A 941 11.91 52.90 6.45
CA GLY A 941 11.49 53.96 5.53
C GLY A 941 10.04 54.39 5.76
N GLY A 942 9.10 53.44 5.78
CA GLY A 942 7.68 53.74 6.03
C GLY A 942 7.41 54.40 7.38
N LEU A 943 8.06 53.92 8.46
CA LEU A 943 7.90 54.42 9.83
C LEU A 943 8.40 55.86 9.99
N ILE A 944 9.53 56.23 9.39
CA ILE A 944 10.08 57.60 9.50
C ILE A 944 9.09 58.64 8.94
N TYR A 945 8.62 58.48 7.71
CA TYR A 945 7.76 59.51 7.10
C TYR A 945 6.34 59.50 7.70
N THR A 946 5.81 58.33 8.06
CA THR A 946 4.49 58.25 8.72
C THR A 946 4.52 58.86 10.13
N LEU A 947 5.53 58.55 10.96
CA LEU A 947 5.68 59.15 12.29
C LEU A 947 6.01 60.64 12.23
N ARG A 948 6.85 61.10 11.28
CA ARG A 948 7.08 62.54 11.06
C ARG A 948 5.78 63.26 10.70
N LEU A 949 4.97 62.68 9.82
CA LEU A 949 3.68 63.26 9.42
C LEU A 949 2.67 63.26 10.57
N ILE A 950 2.53 62.15 11.32
CA ILE A 950 1.60 62.05 12.45
C ILE A 950 2.00 63.02 13.57
N VAL A 951 3.27 63.04 13.99
CA VAL A 951 3.74 63.93 15.06
C VAL A 951 3.67 65.40 14.62
N GLY A 952 4.05 65.71 13.37
CA GLY A 952 3.94 67.07 12.82
C GLY A 952 2.50 67.58 12.70
N GLN A 953 1.58 66.75 12.20
CA GLN A 953 0.15 67.11 12.15
C GLN A 953 -0.47 67.19 13.55
N SER A 954 -0.04 66.35 14.49
CA SER A 954 -0.46 66.44 15.90
C SER A 954 0.04 67.72 16.56
N LEU A 955 1.27 68.15 16.26
CA LEU A 955 1.83 69.44 16.72
C LEU A 955 1.03 70.62 16.15
N LEU A 956 0.68 70.58 14.86
CA LEU A 956 -0.15 71.59 14.20
C LEU A 956 -1.57 71.63 14.78
N ALA A 957 -2.20 70.48 14.99
CA ALA A 957 -3.53 70.37 15.61
C ALA A 957 -3.52 70.85 17.07
N TYR A 958 -2.46 70.56 17.82
CA TYR A 958 -2.29 71.04 19.20
C TYR A 958 -2.05 72.55 19.26
N ARG A 959 -1.24 73.12 18.34
CA ARG A 959 -1.08 74.57 18.16
C ARG A 959 -2.40 75.25 17.77
N TRP A 960 -3.19 74.64 16.89
CA TRP A 960 -4.53 75.13 16.51
C TRP A 960 -5.52 75.08 17.69
N TRP A 961 -5.51 74.00 18.48
CA TRP A 961 -6.37 73.84 19.64
C TRP A 961 -6.05 74.85 20.74
N ILE A 962 -4.77 75.08 21.04
CA ILE A 962 -4.34 76.08 22.04
C ILE A 962 -4.74 77.49 21.60
N THR A 963 -4.47 77.86 20.33
CA THR A 963 -4.80 79.19 19.80
C THR A 963 -6.31 79.46 19.79
N HIS A 964 -7.15 78.43 19.61
CA HIS A 964 -8.60 78.54 19.78
C HIS A 964 -9.08 78.47 21.24
N SER A 965 -8.34 77.84 22.16
CA SER A 965 -8.69 77.86 23.59
C SER A 965 -8.42 79.22 24.23
N THR A 966 -7.36 79.93 23.81
CA THR A 966 -7.04 81.27 24.33
C THR A 966 -8.04 82.33 23.87
N THR A 967 -8.70 82.17 22.72
CA THR A 967 -9.78 83.04 22.26
C THR A 967 -11.11 82.81 22.98
N LYS A 968 -11.26 81.72 23.75
CA LYS A 968 -12.50 81.42 24.49
C LYS A 968 -12.54 82.01 25.89
N THR A 969 -11.40 82.38 26.46
CA THR A 969 -11.28 83.00 27.80
C THR A 969 -11.45 84.52 27.80
N THR A 970 -11.61 85.16 26.63
CA THR A 970 -11.80 86.62 26.49
C THR A 970 -13.20 86.99 25.99
N ALA A 971 -14.19 86.12 26.21
CA ALA A 971 -15.58 86.31 25.78
C ALA A 971 -16.61 86.27 26.94
N ASP A 972 -16.17 86.00 28.17
CA ASP A 972 -17.00 85.99 29.39
C ASP A 972 -16.76 87.25 30.28
N GLU A 973 -16.12 88.30 29.74
CA GLU A 973 -16.03 89.65 30.34
C GLU A 973 -16.60 90.73 29.40
N ILE A 974 -17.88 90.60 29.03
CA ILE A 974 -18.79 91.71 28.65
C ILE A 974 -20.16 91.42 29.25
#